data_AF-A0A2E5SFG7-F1
#
_entry.id   AF-A0A2E5SFG7-F1
#
_cell.length_a   1.000
_cell.length_b   1.000
_cell.length_c   1.000
_cell.angle_alpha   90.00
_cell.angle_beta   90.00
_cell.angle_gamma   90.00
#
_symmetry.space_group_name_H-M   'P 1'
#
loop_
_entity.id
_entity.type
_entity.pdbx_description
1 polymer ?
#
loop_
_entity_poly.entity_id
_entity_poly.type
_entity_poly.pdbx_seq_one_letter_code
_entity_poly.pdbx_strand_id
1 'polypeptide(L)'
;MLITFLFILLNIGITNNFKNMPVALEQPDGSILNCLISGDEFYQRLHDDKGYTITQHPKDGYYYYAKKIDDKIIPTQFKVDSVSPINIGLSKNIGISKEEYLEIRENYYSDFETRDAPSIGTINNLNVFIRFADEEEFVETREYYDQPFNDPEGPSLYHYFHEVSYELLTINTHHYPACGMDTNLSYQDQYTRDYYKPYNETTNPIGYQNDNQARTREHLLLKNAMEFVATDIPSTLDIDSNDDGLIDNVTFLVSGAPTGWSDLLWPHRWVLYTHDVYINGAKVYDYNLNLDQGGYFTVGTLAHEFFHSLGAPDLYHYYDDVAPVAVGGWDVMDASSDIPQSMSAYMKYQYTDWITSLPEIQYGGIYQINPLSSSENNIYKIKSPLSNNEFFVVEYRVKEGLYEINTPGDDNGLLIYRVNTNYNGNANGPPDGLYLYRYGGTTESSGSFGAAIFSQGTGRTKFNDTTNPSCFLTDGSSGGINISYVGEDLETIEFSITNLILVSQIDALLYDSDEDGNINPGEEIILNLSLSNFSDGINASNITTVLSSNNIIINEPSNTYNEVLEYDEAIYESYIINIPNEIMLGDIPLTFDITADYIEAGEELSFTEQTTFSININLLQQGFPFFTSSQVSGAPTVIDLNNDGEKEVYFADFTGVIRCLDPWGNEIQTDIFPFDTGSQIWGAAAVADINNDGSDEIVFTSKSKKIYAFTYNSLLFEYDAESFLIGTPAIGNIDADPELEIAVGGFSGSNKKLYVINHDGTDVSNFPLDIGEKIRAGVALFDFNDNGLDDIVFGTENDNLYMILDDGSIASGFPFSGNDKFKTAPIILDNGESPIILSGNDDGTLYALNSDGSIRFTYETDYSITTSPSVYNKDDYPYIVFGNSNGEVHGISINGNPNNTFLIQTGGSVSSSVLSADIDNNQSDELVILDEAGYLTVLNSDLSNFSNTPIEYQFEFSSAPTIVDVDQDGDLDILAGTVNSLHGIDFKQSSSLNDSWSIFRSNYKRNGVFEAFYCNSGDLNNDQEYNVLDITLLVPFVFEENLNQDQLCIADLDNSGIVDILDIITLVNLILDF
;
A
#
# COMPACT_ATOMS: atom_id res chain seq x y z
N MET A 1 33.33 -9.57 -15.26
CA MET A 1 34.54 -8.77 -14.96
C MET A 1 34.05 -7.63 -14.06
N LEU A 2 34.33 -7.76 -12.75
CA LEU A 2 34.08 -6.85 -11.60
C LEU A 2 32.94 -5.83 -11.77
N ILE A 3 31.73 -6.07 -11.25
CA ILE A 3 31.27 -5.72 -9.89
C ILE A 3 31.83 -4.37 -9.40
N THR A 4 31.07 -3.30 -9.64
CA THR A 4 31.20 -2.02 -8.96
C THR A 4 30.02 -1.93 -8.00
N PHE A 5 30.28 -2.03 -6.70
CA PHE A 5 29.31 -1.79 -5.64
C PHE A 5 28.98 -0.29 -5.62
N LEU A 6 27.70 0.03 -5.79
CA LEU A 6 27.13 1.35 -5.53
C LEU A 6 27.01 1.48 -4.00
N PHE A 7 27.88 2.26 -3.36
CA PHE A 7 27.64 2.73 -2.00
C PHE A 7 26.70 3.94 -2.12
N ILE A 8 25.41 3.71 -1.92
CA ILE A 8 24.45 4.77 -1.62
C ILE A 8 24.75 5.16 -0.16
N LEU A 9 25.41 6.30 0.03
CA LEU A 9 25.48 6.98 1.32
C LEU A 9 24.09 7.58 1.57
N LEU A 10 23.24 6.83 2.27
CA LEU A 10 22.07 7.40 2.94
C LEU A 10 22.61 8.30 4.06
N ASN A 11 22.64 9.61 3.83
CA ASN A 11 22.75 10.61 4.90
C ASN A 11 21.47 10.54 5.73
N ILE A 12 21.47 9.67 6.76
CA ILE A 12 20.41 9.65 7.76
C ILE A 12 20.74 10.81 8.72
N GLY A 13 20.06 11.95 8.56
CA GLY A 13 20.07 13.00 9.58
C GLY A 13 19.55 12.42 10.89
N ILE A 14 20.30 12.61 11.98
CA ILE A 14 19.91 12.15 13.32
C ILE A 14 19.05 13.28 13.90
N THR A 15 17.80 13.00 14.24
CA THR A 15 16.98 13.92 15.07
C THR A 15 17.68 14.08 16.42
N ASN A 16 17.76 15.29 16.98
CA ASN A 16 18.44 15.50 18.27
C ASN A 16 17.66 14.92 19.47
N ASN A 17 16.43 14.42 19.24
CA ASN A 17 15.88 13.30 20.00
C ASN A 17 16.60 12.01 19.57
N PHE A 18 17.60 11.61 20.33
CA PHE A 18 18.48 10.51 19.98
C PHE A 18 17.71 9.19 19.94
N LYS A 19 17.81 8.45 18.84
CA LYS A 19 17.13 7.16 18.67
C LYS A 19 18.12 6.03 18.48
N ASN A 20 17.85 4.91 19.13
CA ASN A 20 18.51 3.61 18.92
C ASN A 20 20.03 3.63 19.15
N MET A 21 20.51 4.36 20.15
CA MET A 21 21.95 4.45 20.40
C MET A 21 22.47 3.23 21.15
N PRO A 22 23.55 2.58 20.69
CA PRO A 22 24.05 1.36 21.31
C PRO A 22 24.69 1.64 22.67
N VAL A 23 24.28 0.87 23.69
CA VAL A 23 24.80 0.94 25.05
C VAL A 23 25.15 -0.47 25.53
N ALA A 24 26.33 -0.59 26.15
CA ALA A 24 26.77 -1.82 26.81
C ALA A 24 26.66 -1.65 28.34
N LEU A 25 25.82 -2.47 28.97
CA LEU A 25 25.53 -2.42 30.40
C LEU A 25 26.10 -3.65 31.11
N GLU A 26 26.91 -3.44 32.15
CA GLU A 26 27.39 -4.53 33.00
C GLU A 26 26.29 -5.01 33.96
N GLN A 27 26.06 -6.33 33.97
CA GLN A 27 25.13 -7.00 34.85
C GLN A 27 25.82 -7.40 36.17
N PRO A 28 25.08 -7.62 37.28
CA PRO A 28 25.65 -8.06 38.57
C PRO A 28 26.52 -9.33 38.55
N ASP A 29 26.42 -10.18 37.52
CA ASP A 29 27.27 -11.36 37.32
C ASP A 29 28.54 -11.09 36.48
N GLY A 30 28.78 -9.83 36.09
CA GLY A 30 29.87 -9.41 35.21
C GLY A 30 29.62 -9.67 33.72
N SER A 31 28.43 -10.13 33.33
CA SER A 31 28.08 -10.22 31.90
C SER A 31 27.71 -8.85 31.33
N ILE A 32 27.92 -8.66 30.03
CA ILE A 32 27.57 -7.42 29.32
C ILE A 32 26.26 -7.63 28.57
N LEU A 33 25.28 -6.75 28.82
CA LEU A 33 24.06 -6.61 28.05
C LEU A 33 24.25 -5.51 27.01
N ASN A 34 24.07 -5.84 25.73
CA ASN A 34 24.02 -4.84 24.67
C ASN A 34 22.56 -4.48 24.43
N CYS A 35 22.23 -3.20 24.54
CA CYS A 35 20.89 -2.67 24.28
C CYS A 35 21.01 -1.32 23.59
N LEU A 36 19.86 -0.69 23.36
CA LEU A 36 19.75 0.62 22.77
C LEU A 36 19.18 1.61 23.81
N ILE A 37 19.54 2.87 23.69
CA ILE A 37 18.90 3.97 24.41
C ILE A 37 18.32 4.97 23.41
N SER A 38 17.12 5.46 23.71
CA SER A 38 16.48 6.56 22.97
C SER A 38 15.92 7.60 23.94
N GLY A 39 15.96 8.88 23.59
CA GLY A 39 15.42 9.98 24.40
C GLY A 39 16.28 11.25 24.35
N ASP A 40 16.05 12.11 25.33
CA ASP A 40 16.57 13.48 25.43
C ASP A 40 17.05 13.79 26.87
N GLU A 41 17.38 15.04 27.19
CA GLU A 41 17.85 15.48 28.51
C GLU A 41 16.82 15.33 29.64
N PHE A 42 15.53 15.21 29.33
CA PHE A 42 14.45 15.10 30.33
C PHE A 42 14.03 13.66 30.61
N TYR A 43 14.10 12.77 29.60
CA TYR A 43 13.78 11.36 29.77
C TYR A 43 14.49 10.48 28.74
N GLN A 44 15.12 9.39 29.21
CA GLN A 44 15.70 8.36 28.35
C GLN A 44 15.10 6.98 28.61
N ARG A 45 15.00 6.19 27.54
CA ARG A 45 14.43 4.83 27.54
C ARG A 45 15.45 3.82 27.02
N LEU A 46 15.80 2.85 27.84
CA LEU A 46 16.52 1.66 27.39
C LEU A 46 15.56 0.69 26.70
N HIS A 47 15.97 0.10 25.58
CA HIS A 47 15.19 -0.92 24.88
C HIS A 47 16.07 -1.86 24.05
N ASP A 48 15.51 -3.00 23.63
CA ASP A 48 16.17 -3.87 22.66
C ASP A 48 15.99 -3.38 21.21
N ASP A 49 16.60 -4.08 20.25
CA ASP A 49 16.51 -3.81 18.81
C ASP A 49 15.08 -3.93 18.24
N LYS A 50 14.14 -4.49 19.01
CA LYS A 50 12.73 -4.68 18.65
C LYS A 50 11.80 -3.69 19.36
N GLY A 51 12.36 -2.74 20.12
CA GLY A 51 11.64 -1.67 20.80
C GLY A 51 11.05 -2.05 22.17
N TYR A 52 11.38 -3.21 22.74
CA TYR A 52 10.89 -3.58 24.07
C TYR A 52 11.70 -2.87 25.15
N THR A 53 11.01 -2.12 26.02
CA THR A 53 11.64 -1.33 27.08
C THR A 53 12.31 -2.21 28.12
N ILE A 54 13.49 -1.78 28.58
CA ILE A 54 14.34 -2.45 29.55
C ILE A 54 14.48 -1.55 30.78
N THR A 55 14.46 -2.11 31.98
CA THR A 55 14.69 -1.36 33.21
C THR A 55 15.50 -2.20 34.22
N GLN A 56 16.33 -1.55 35.04
CA GLN A 56 17.09 -2.23 36.07
C GLN A 56 16.20 -2.51 37.28
N HIS A 57 16.23 -3.74 37.78
CA HIS A 57 15.45 -4.10 38.95
C HIS A 57 16.12 -3.55 40.23
N PRO A 58 15.38 -2.86 41.12
CA PRO A 58 15.95 -2.03 42.18
C PRO A 58 16.63 -2.82 43.32
N LYS A 59 16.41 -4.13 43.41
CA LYS A 59 16.96 -4.97 44.51
C LYS A 59 18.21 -5.74 44.13
N ASP A 60 18.19 -6.40 42.97
CA ASP A 60 19.28 -7.29 42.52
C ASP A 60 20.17 -6.65 41.45
N GLY A 61 19.75 -5.53 40.85
CA GLY A 61 20.54 -4.77 39.89
C GLY A 61 20.63 -5.39 38.50
N TYR A 62 19.91 -6.50 38.23
CA TYR A 62 19.82 -7.08 36.89
C TYR A 62 18.85 -6.27 36.02
N TYR A 63 19.07 -6.30 34.70
CA TYR A 63 18.17 -5.67 33.73
C TYR A 63 17.07 -6.63 33.28
N TYR A 64 15.82 -6.15 33.31
CA TYR A 64 14.61 -6.89 32.96
C TYR A 64 13.85 -6.18 31.87
N TYR A 65 13.10 -6.93 31.07
CA TYR A 65 12.07 -6.32 30.26
C TYR A 65 11.03 -5.66 31.17
N ALA A 66 10.54 -4.49 30.76
CA ALA A 66 9.60 -3.70 31.52
C ALA A 66 8.15 -3.94 31.07
N LYS A 67 7.19 -3.58 31.93
CA LYS A 67 5.78 -3.43 31.59
C LYS A 67 5.24 -2.15 32.21
N LYS A 68 4.19 -1.58 31.61
CA LYS A 68 3.50 -0.40 32.13
C LYS A 68 2.27 -0.85 32.94
N ILE A 69 2.18 -0.44 34.20
CA ILE A 69 1.02 -0.65 35.08
C ILE A 69 0.70 0.67 35.78
N ASP A 70 -0.55 1.14 35.70
CA ASP A 70 -1.00 2.41 36.30
C ASP A 70 -0.05 3.58 35.96
N ASP A 71 0.27 3.70 34.66
CA ASP A 71 1.24 4.62 34.06
C ASP A 71 2.70 4.51 34.52
N LYS A 72 3.03 3.58 35.40
CA LYS A 72 4.41 3.34 35.86
C LYS A 72 5.10 2.24 35.08
N ILE A 73 6.33 2.52 34.66
CA ILE A 73 7.23 1.51 34.10
C ILE A 73 7.81 0.71 35.25
N ILE A 74 7.56 -0.60 35.25
CA ILE A 74 8.09 -1.51 36.28
C ILE A 74 8.81 -2.71 35.64
N PRO A 75 9.89 -3.22 36.28
CA PRO A 75 10.54 -4.44 35.82
C PRO A 75 9.58 -5.63 35.89
N THR A 76 9.64 -6.48 34.85
CA THR A 76 9.00 -7.80 34.89
C THR A 76 9.87 -8.81 35.63
N GLN A 77 9.41 -10.06 35.69
CA GLN A 77 10.22 -11.19 36.19
C GLN A 77 11.21 -11.75 35.15
N PHE A 78 11.17 -11.24 33.92
CA PHE A 78 11.94 -11.77 32.79
C PHE A 78 13.20 -10.94 32.53
N LYS A 79 14.35 -11.51 32.86
CA LYS A 79 15.66 -10.90 32.59
C LYS A 79 15.83 -10.73 31.08
N VAL A 80 16.48 -9.66 30.64
CA VAL A 80 16.78 -9.47 29.21
C VAL A 80 17.58 -10.68 28.69
N ASP A 81 17.34 -11.07 27.44
CA ASP A 81 17.85 -12.29 26.76
C ASP A 81 17.41 -13.64 27.34
N SER A 82 16.61 -13.69 28.41
CA SER A 82 16.14 -14.97 28.98
C SER A 82 14.91 -15.56 28.27
N VAL A 83 14.13 -14.73 27.59
CA VAL A 83 12.89 -15.08 26.89
C VAL A 83 12.67 -14.17 25.69
N SER A 84 11.81 -14.59 24.75
CA SER A 84 11.33 -13.71 23.67
C SER A 84 10.14 -12.86 24.18
N PRO A 85 10.24 -11.51 24.21
CA PRO A 85 9.19 -10.63 24.73
C PRO A 85 7.83 -10.77 24.05
N ILE A 86 7.81 -11.07 22.75
CA ILE A 86 6.57 -11.25 21.99
C ILE A 86 5.79 -12.48 22.47
N ASN A 87 6.49 -13.55 22.86
CA ASN A 87 5.86 -14.80 23.30
C ASN A 87 5.21 -14.68 24.69
N ILE A 88 5.56 -13.63 25.44
CA ILE A 88 5.01 -13.34 26.77
C ILE A 88 4.07 -12.13 26.77
N GLY A 89 3.71 -11.61 25.59
CA GLY A 89 2.70 -10.56 25.43
C GLY A 89 3.11 -9.19 25.97
N LEU A 90 4.40 -8.85 25.96
CA LEU A 90 4.83 -7.49 26.31
C LEU A 90 4.52 -6.50 25.18
N SER A 91 4.19 -5.26 25.55
CA SER A 91 4.01 -4.16 24.61
C SER A 91 5.36 -3.51 24.29
N LYS A 92 5.55 -3.12 23.03
CA LYS A 92 6.72 -2.35 22.58
C LYS A 92 6.55 -0.88 22.95
N ASN A 93 7.66 -0.13 22.95
CA ASN A 93 7.70 1.33 23.05
C ASN A 93 6.98 1.91 24.28
N ILE A 94 6.97 1.18 25.41
CA ILE A 94 6.39 1.69 26.65
C ILE A 94 7.34 2.72 27.29
N GLY A 95 6.81 3.93 27.57
CA GLY A 95 7.51 5.04 28.23
C GLY A 95 6.65 5.72 29.31
N ILE A 96 7.19 6.75 29.96
CA ILE A 96 6.44 7.63 30.88
C ILE A 96 5.31 8.34 30.13
N SER A 97 4.33 8.93 30.82
CA SER A 97 3.21 9.67 30.18
C SER A 97 3.63 11.06 29.67
N LYS A 98 2.84 11.67 28.77
CA LYS A 98 3.12 13.03 28.24
C LYS A 98 3.07 14.05 29.37
N GLU A 99 2.11 13.87 30.26
CA GLU A 99 1.91 14.72 31.43
C GLU A 99 3.10 14.63 32.39
N GLU A 100 3.60 13.42 32.68
CA GLU A 100 4.78 13.22 33.52
C GLU A 100 6.04 13.79 32.88
N TYR A 101 6.20 13.64 31.56
CA TYR A 101 7.30 14.24 30.82
C TYR A 101 7.28 15.78 30.87
N LEU A 102 6.12 16.39 30.60
CA LEU A 102 5.94 17.84 30.65
C LEU A 102 6.15 18.36 32.08
N GLU A 103 5.71 17.63 33.11
CA GLU A 103 5.96 17.99 34.50
C GLU A 103 7.46 17.97 34.84
N ILE A 104 8.23 16.97 34.37
CA ILE A 104 9.70 16.92 34.53
C ILE A 104 10.33 18.17 33.89
N ARG A 105 9.95 18.48 32.65
CA ARG A 105 10.49 19.63 31.90
C ARG A 105 10.11 20.99 32.53
N GLU A 106 8.85 21.17 32.93
CA GLU A 106 8.42 22.40 33.60
C GLU A 106 9.17 22.60 34.93
N ASN A 107 9.35 21.53 35.70
CA ASN A 107 10.15 21.56 36.93
C ASN A 107 11.65 21.79 36.67
N TYR A 108 12.16 21.38 35.51
CA TYR A 108 13.54 21.63 35.12
C TYR A 108 13.80 23.13 34.94
N TYR A 109 12.87 23.86 34.32
CA TYR A 109 13.01 25.31 34.04
C TYR A 109 12.37 26.24 35.09
N SER A 110 11.63 25.73 36.09
CA SER A 110 10.88 26.57 37.02
C SER A 110 11.73 27.47 37.92
N ASP A 111 13.01 27.14 38.09
CA ASP A 111 13.85 27.68 39.16
C ASP A 111 14.81 28.81 38.69
N PHE A 112 14.81 29.15 37.40
CA PHE A 112 15.72 30.17 36.85
C PHE A 112 15.18 30.82 35.56
N GLU A 113 15.77 31.97 35.20
CA GLU A 113 15.59 32.60 33.91
C GLU A 113 16.81 32.28 33.03
N THR A 114 16.55 31.91 31.77
CA THR A 114 17.57 31.75 30.74
C THR A 114 17.92 33.11 30.14
N ARG A 115 19.15 33.27 29.68
CA ARG A 115 19.62 34.46 28.97
C ARG A 115 20.34 34.06 27.70
N ASP A 116 20.35 34.97 26.75
CA ASP A 116 21.04 34.81 25.48
C ASP A 116 22.44 35.45 25.56
N ALA A 117 23.45 34.72 25.10
CA ALA A 117 24.78 35.25 24.85
C ALA A 117 24.74 36.20 23.62
N PRO A 118 25.69 37.14 23.50
CA PRO A 118 25.72 38.06 22.37
C PRO A 118 25.86 37.31 21.04
N SER A 119 24.95 37.56 20.11
CA SER A 119 24.97 36.89 18.80
C SER A 119 25.96 37.49 17.80
N ILE A 120 26.64 38.59 18.13
CA ILE A 120 27.64 39.26 17.29
C ILE A 120 28.92 39.57 18.07
N GLY A 121 30.04 39.72 17.37
CA GLY A 121 31.34 40.04 17.95
C GLY A 121 32.18 38.80 18.22
N THR A 122 32.87 38.77 19.35
CA THR A 122 33.77 37.67 19.72
C THR A 122 33.38 37.09 21.07
N ILE A 123 32.98 35.81 21.08
CA ILE A 123 32.78 35.03 22.29
C ILE A 123 34.05 34.21 22.57
N ASN A 124 34.59 34.33 23.78
CA ASN A 124 35.66 33.44 24.25
C ASN A 124 35.05 32.32 25.09
N ASN A 125 34.64 31.24 24.40
CA ASN A 125 34.08 30.05 25.03
C ASN A 125 35.13 29.38 25.93
N LEU A 126 34.77 29.02 27.15
CA LEU A 126 35.65 28.29 28.07
C LEU A 126 35.31 26.81 28.02
N ASN A 127 36.20 25.96 27.50
CA ASN A 127 36.00 24.50 27.54
C ASN A 127 36.82 23.86 28.67
N VAL A 128 36.14 23.24 29.63
CA VAL A 128 36.74 22.62 30.82
C VAL A 128 36.62 21.10 30.76
N PHE A 129 37.76 20.42 30.73
CA PHE A 129 37.84 18.95 30.71
C PHE A 129 37.66 18.38 32.11
N ILE A 130 36.77 17.41 32.27
CA ILE A 130 36.44 16.78 33.57
C ILE A 130 36.56 15.25 33.47
N ARG A 131 37.16 14.63 34.49
CA ARG A 131 37.11 13.17 34.71
C ARG A 131 36.86 12.82 36.17
N PHE A 132 36.54 11.56 36.45
CA PHE A 132 36.23 11.10 37.80
C PHE A 132 37.40 10.41 38.53
N ALA A 133 37.26 10.22 39.84
CA ALA A 133 38.33 9.66 40.69
C ALA A 133 38.79 8.25 40.28
N ASP A 134 37.91 7.47 39.65
CA ASP A 134 38.12 6.11 39.16
C ASP A 134 38.60 6.02 37.70
N GLU A 135 38.87 7.17 37.07
CA GLU A 135 39.19 7.24 35.65
C GLU A 135 40.62 7.71 35.41
N GLU A 136 41.21 7.14 34.37
CA GLU A 136 42.48 7.61 33.83
C GLU A 136 42.28 8.90 33.03
N GLU A 137 43.38 9.56 32.69
CA GLU A 137 43.34 10.78 31.87
C GLU A 137 42.80 10.51 30.46
N PHE A 138 42.30 11.55 29.79
CA PHE A 138 41.81 11.49 28.41
C PHE A 138 42.83 10.81 27.48
N VAL A 139 42.34 9.90 26.65
CA VAL A 139 43.19 9.07 25.76
C VAL A 139 43.71 9.89 24.58
N GLU A 140 42.85 10.73 23.99
CA GLU A 140 43.19 11.56 22.85
C GLU A 140 43.86 12.88 23.28
N THR A 141 44.64 13.46 22.37
CA THR A 141 45.41 14.67 22.64
C THR A 141 44.52 15.92 22.72
N ARG A 142 45.03 17.00 23.34
CA ARG A 142 44.32 18.29 23.34
C ARG A 142 44.09 18.79 21.90
N GLU A 143 45.03 18.54 20.99
CA GLU A 143 44.87 18.84 19.56
C GLU A 143 43.64 18.14 18.95
N TYR A 144 43.43 16.85 19.25
CA TYR A 144 42.25 16.12 18.76
C TYR A 144 40.94 16.79 19.18
N TYR A 145 40.82 17.18 20.46
CA TYR A 145 39.62 17.84 20.98
C TYR A 145 39.50 19.30 20.55
N ASP A 146 40.59 19.97 20.21
CA ASP A 146 40.59 21.36 19.73
C ASP A 146 40.03 21.47 18.31
N GLN A 147 40.22 20.43 17.47
CA GLN A 147 39.75 20.45 16.08
C GLN A 147 38.24 20.75 15.94
N PRO A 148 37.30 20.05 16.61
CA PRO A 148 35.86 20.34 16.48
C PRO A 148 35.44 21.69 17.05
N PHE A 149 36.29 22.36 17.85
CA PHE A 149 35.99 23.70 18.38
C PHE A 149 36.60 24.82 17.54
N ASN A 150 37.88 24.69 17.15
CA ASN A 150 38.70 25.82 16.73
C ASN A 150 39.35 25.66 15.34
N ASP A 151 39.18 24.55 14.61
CA ASP A 151 39.78 24.41 13.28
C ASP A 151 39.27 25.51 12.34
N PRO A 152 40.13 26.44 11.87
CA PRO A 152 39.70 27.55 11.04
C PRO A 152 39.30 27.14 9.61
N GLU A 153 39.66 25.95 9.15
CA GLU A 153 39.26 25.43 7.83
C GLU A 153 37.99 24.55 7.92
N GLY A 154 37.55 24.25 9.14
CA GLY A 154 36.33 23.49 9.43
C GLY A 154 36.38 22.00 9.06
N PRO A 155 35.36 21.23 9.47
CA PRO A 155 34.21 21.66 10.27
C PRO A 155 34.60 21.87 11.73
N SER A 156 34.18 22.98 12.32
CA SER A 156 34.39 23.29 13.74
C SER A 156 33.34 24.30 14.23
N LEU A 157 33.16 24.42 15.55
CA LEU A 157 32.27 25.41 16.15
C LEU A 157 32.63 26.84 15.70
N TYR A 158 33.93 27.16 15.70
CA TYR A 158 34.46 28.42 15.16
C TYR A 158 34.03 28.62 13.70
N HIS A 159 34.35 27.67 12.82
CA HIS A 159 34.12 27.81 11.38
C HIS A 159 32.63 27.89 11.07
N TYR A 160 31.82 27.08 11.77
CA TYR A 160 30.37 27.03 11.58
C TYR A 160 29.71 28.36 11.87
N PHE A 161 29.86 28.88 13.08
CA PHE A 161 29.24 30.16 13.45
C PHE A 161 29.84 31.34 12.70
N HIS A 162 31.12 31.29 12.35
CA HIS A 162 31.72 32.32 11.50
C HIS A 162 31.08 32.36 10.09
N GLU A 163 30.82 31.20 9.49
CA GLU A 163 30.15 31.11 8.18
C GLU A 163 28.66 31.46 8.26
N VAL A 164 27.89 30.79 9.12
CA VAL A 164 26.42 30.94 9.14
C VAL A 164 25.95 32.30 9.67
N SER A 165 26.82 33.03 10.40
CA SER A 165 26.57 34.39 10.87
C SER A 165 27.03 35.49 9.90
N TYR A 166 27.50 35.15 8.71
CA TYR A 166 28.05 36.13 7.75
C TYR A 166 29.27 36.89 8.30
N GLU A 167 30.17 36.18 8.99
CA GLU A 167 31.37 36.71 9.64
C GLU A 167 31.07 37.70 10.78
N LEU A 168 29.83 37.73 11.30
CA LEU A 168 29.43 38.63 12.37
C LEU A 168 29.76 38.08 13.77
N LEU A 169 29.87 36.76 13.92
CA LEU A 169 30.19 36.08 15.17
C LEU A 169 31.47 35.25 15.03
N THR A 170 32.38 35.42 15.98
CA THR A 170 33.60 34.62 16.13
C THR A 170 33.60 33.93 17.48
N ILE A 171 33.77 32.61 17.51
CA ILE A 171 33.80 31.82 18.76
C ILE A 171 35.19 31.22 18.93
N ASN A 172 35.97 31.75 19.86
CA ASN A 172 37.26 31.18 20.21
C ASN A 172 37.11 30.30 21.45
N THR A 173 37.37 29.00 21.33
CA THR A 173 37.30 28.10 22.49
C THR A 173 38.67 27.99 23.16
N HIS A 174 38.71 28.24 24.46
CA HIS A 174 39.93 28.13 25.28
C HIS A 174 39.81 26.92 26.19
N HIS A 175 40.77 26.01 26.08
CA HIS A 175 40.73 24.73 26.78
C HIS A 175 41.44 24.73 28.13
N TYR A 176 40.77 24.24 29.17
CA TYR A 176 41.26 24.19 30.54
C TYR A 176 41.12 22.80 31.18
N PRO A 177 42.05 22.37 32.05
CA PRO A 177 43.26 23.09 32.50
C PRO A 177 44.27 23.32 31.37
N ALA A 178 45.15 24.30 31.55
CA ALA A 178 46.14 24.65 30.52
C ALA A 178 47.20 23.54 30.38
N CYS A 179 47.36 23.00 29.17
CA CYS A 179 48.37 21.98 28.86
C CYS A 179 48.94 22.16 27.44
N GLY A 180 49.96 21.38 27.08
CA GLY A 180 50.46 21.32 25.69
C GLY A 180 49.50 20.54 24.80
N MET A 181 49.52 20.81 23.48
CA MET A 181 48.62 20.18 22.50
C MET A 181 48.80 18.66 22.35
N ASP A 182 49.98 18.14 22.71
CA ASP A 182 50.36 16.73 22.67
C ASP A 182 49.96 15.92 23.93
N THR A 183 49.32 16.58 24.89
CA THR A 183 48.78 15.99 26.12
C THR A 183 47.36 16.49 26.33
N ASN A 184 46.55 15.82 27.13
CA ASN A 184 45.27 16.38 27.57
C ASN A 184 45.17 16.24 29.09
N LEU A 185 45.08 17.37 29.80
CA LEU A 185 44.86 17.38 31.24
C LEU A 185 43.40 17.73 31.51
N SER A 186 42.87 17.21 32.61
CA SER A 186 41.52 17.49 33.08
C SER A 186 41.48 17.78 34.57
N TYR A 187 40.39 18.39 35.02
CA TYR A 187 40.02 18.38 36.44
C TYR A 187 39.55 16.96 36.81
N GLN A 188 40.23 16.34 37.77
CA GLN A 188 39.80 15.07 38.35
C GLN A 188 38.95 15.33 39.59
N ASP A 189 37.68 14.94 39.55
CA ASP A 189 36.81 15.05 40.71
C ASP A 189 37.21 14.07 41.82
N GLN A 190 36.89 14.43 43.07
CA GLN A 190 37.17 13.58 44.24
C GLN A 190 36.25 12.35 44.33
N TYR A 191 35.11 12.37 43.65
CA TYR A 191 34.15 11.27 43.61
C TYR A 191 34.30 10.44 42.33
N THR A 192 33.95 9.16 42.42
CA THR A 192 33.91 8.25 41.28
C THR A 192 32.68 8.53 40.41
N ARG A 193 32.67 8.08 39.14
CA ARG A 193 31.53 8.29 38.24
C ARG A 193 30.21 7.77 38.83
N ASP A 194 30.26 6.66 39.56
CA ASP A 194 29.10 6.05 40.22
C ASP A 194 28.39 6.98 41.22
N TYR A 195 29.09 7.98 41.78
CA TYR A 195 28.47 9.02 42.61
C TYR A 195 27.52 9.93 41.80
N TYR A 196 27.71 10.04 40.49
CA TYR A 196 26.90 10.84 39.58
C TYR A 196 25.88 10.00 38.80
N LYS A 197 25.69 8.73 39.18
CA LYS A 197 24.67 7.83 38.65
C LYS A 197 23.54 7.61 39.68
N PRO A 198 22.34 7.15 39.28
CA PRO A 198 21.27 6.78 40.18
C PRO A 198 21.67 5.72 41.20
N TYR A 199 21.07 5.82 42.38
CA TYR A 199 21.25 4.88 43.48
C TYR A 199 20.62 3.50 43.16
N ASN A 200 21.38 2.44 43.39
CA ASN A 200 20.88 1.06 43.45
C ASN A 200 21.48 0.35 44.68
N GLU A 201 20.67 -0.37 45.47
CA GLU A 201 21.17 -0.94 46.74
C GLU A 201 22.32 -1.94 46.56
N THR A 202 22.35 -2.63 45.41
CA THR A 202 23.29 -3.71 45.13
C THR A 202 24.40 -3.27 44.18
N THR A 203 24.07 -2.57 43.10
CA THR A 203 25.02 -2.24 42.03
C THR A 203 25.62 -0.84 42.14
N ASN A 204 24.95 0.12 42.78
CA ASN A 204 25.47 1.48 42.97
C ASN A 204 24.96 2.14 44.27
N PRO A 205 25.46 1.74 45.45
CA PRO A 205 24.97 2.23 46.73
C PRO A 205 25.37 3.70 47.03
N ILE A 206 26.22 4.32 46.20
CA ILE A 206 26.70 5.69 46.38
C ILE A 206 26.02 6.71 45.45
N GLY A 207 25.15 6.23 44.56
CA GLY A 207 24.43 7.07 43.61
C GLY A 207 23.46 8.08 44.22
N TYR A 208 22.88 8.95 43.38
CA TYR A 208 21.88 9.93 43.80
C TYR A 208 20.48 9.32 43.89
N GLN A 209 19.63 9.87 44.76
CA GLN A 209 18.31 9.28 45.09
C GLN A 209 17.12 10.05 44.52
N ASN A 210 17.33 11.26 44.02
CA ASN A 210 16.31 12.15 43.46
C ASN A 210 16.97 13.33 42.74
N ASP A 211 16.18 14.06 41.96
CA ASP A 211 16.61 15.15 41.08
C ASP A 211 17.30 16.29 41.85
N ASN A 212 16.83 16.58 43.08
CA ASN A 212 17.48 17.57 43.94
C ASN A 212 18.91 17.16 44.30
N GLN A 213 19.15 15.88 44.62
CA GLN A 213 20.49 15.37 44.86
C GLN A 213 21.31 15.34 43.57
N ALA A 214 20.71 14.96 42.44
CA ALA A 214 21.36 14.92 41.13
C ALA A 214 21.88 16.33 40.77
N ARG A 215 20.98 17.31 40.68
CA ARG A 215 21.25 18.75 40.46
C ARG A 215 22.35 19.30 41.38
N THR A 216 22.24 19.03 42.68
CA THR A 216 23.23 19.53 43.65
C THR A 216 24.62 18.94 43.39
N ARG A 217 24.71 17.67 42.99
CA ARG A 217 25.99 17.01 42.70
C ARG A 217 26.63 17.56 41.44
N GLU A 218 25.87 17.73 40.35
CA GLU A 218 26.38 18.33 39.11
C GLU A 218 26.83 19.77 39.32
N HIS A 219 25.98 20.63 39.88
CA HIS A 219 26.36 22.02 40.12
C HIS A 219 27.59 22.13 41.03
N LEU A 220 27.76 21.21 41.99
CA LEU A 220 28.98 21.14 42.80
C LEU A 220 30.20 20.68 41.98
N LEU A 221 30.04 19.70 41.09
CA LEU A 221 31.09 19.25 40.17
C LEU A 221 31.58 20.41 39.29
N LEU A 222 30.65 21.08 38.61
CA LEU A 222 30.94 22.19 37.70
C LEU A 222 31.57 23.37 38.45
N LYS A 223 31.03 23.72 39.63
CA LYS A 223 31.65 24.72 40.52
C LYS A 223 33.10 24.37 40.84
N ASN A 224 33.37 23.14 41.29
CA ASN A 224 34.72 22.74 41.69
C ASN A 224 35.69 22.72 40.50
N ALA A 225 35.22 22.27 39.33
CA ALA A 225 36.00 22.31 38.09
C ALA A 225 36.36 23.74 37.71
N MET A 226 35.40 24.68 37.78
CA MET A 226 35.64 26.09 37.50
C MET A 226 36.60 26.73 38.52
N GLU A 227 36.45 26.45 39.81
CA GLU A 227 37.38 26.93 40.85
C GLU A 227 38.79 26.37 40.66
N PHE A 228 38.91 25.13 40.18
CA PHE A 228 40.20 24.50 39.90
C PHE A 228 40.95 25.20 38.75
N VAL A 229 40.25 25.54 37.66
CA VAL A 229 40.86 26.20 36.49
C VAL A 229 40.95 27.71 36.60
N ALA A 230 40.34 28.32 37.63
CA ALA A 230 40.22 29.78 37.74
C ALA A 230 41.55 30.53 37.67
N THR A 231 42.65 29.95 38.17
CA THR A 231 43.98 30.58 38.13
C THR A 231 44.68 30.45 36.78
N ASP A 232 44.26 29.50 35.95
CA ASP A 232 44.82 29.26 34.61
C ASP A 232 44.20 30.18 33.57
N ILE A 233 42.98 30.68 33.83
CA ILE A 233 42.26 31.60 32.94
C ILE A 233 42.89 32.99 33.07
N PRO A 234 43.46 33.57 31.99
CA PRO A 234 44.10 34.87 32.06
C PRO A 234 43.10 35.98 32.44
N SER A 235 43.46 36.86 33.38
CA SER A 235 42.62 38.01 33.75
C SER A 235 42.45 39.06 32.64
N THR A 236 43.15 38.88 31.52
CA THR A 236 43.05 39.72 30.32
C THR A 236 42.17 39.11 29.24
N LEU A 237 41.72 37.87 29.42
CA LEU A 237 40.76 37.24 28.50
C LEU A 237 39.38 37.81 28.81
N ASP A 238 38.76 38.39 27.79
CA ASP A 238 37.40 38.91 27.86
C ASP A 238 36.40 37.78 27.69
N ILE A 239 35.64 37.46 28.73
CA ILE A 239 34.74 36.30 28.80
C ILE A 239 33.28 36.69 29.00
N ASP A 240 33.00 37.99 29.01
CA ASP A 240 31.70 38.64 29.22
C ASP A 240 31.65 39.82 28.24
N SER A 241 31.53 39.50 26.95
CA SER A 241 31.77 40.44 25.85
C SER A 241 30.68 41.52 25.73
N ASN A 242 29.53 41.33 26.39
CA ASN A 242 28.43 42.29 26.47
C ASN A 242 28.37 43.05 27.82
N ASP A 243 29.34 42.86 28.72
CA ASP A 243 29.49 43.52 30.02
C ASP A 243 28.26 43.38 30.94
N ASP A 244 27.55 42.25 30.91
CA ASP A 244 26.35 42.04 31.71
C ASP A 244 26.59 41.31 33.04
N GLY A 245 27.85 40.94 33.29
CA GLY A 245 28.33 40.36 34.55
C GLY A 245 28.27 38.84 34.60
N LEU A 246 27.84 38.15 33.54
CA LEU A 246 27.91 36.70 33.43
C LEU A 246 28.79 36.31 32.24
N ILE A 247 29.46 35.16 32.36
CA ILE A 247 30.28 34.61 31.28
C ILE A 247 29.40 34.25 30.10
N ASP A 248 29.83 34.60 28.88
CA ASP A 248 29.07 34.40 27.64
C ASP A 248 28.70 32.92 27.41
N ASN A 249 29.68 32.01 27.54
CA ASN A 249 29.45 30.57 27.48
C ASN A 249 30.56 29.76 28.15
N VAL A 250 30.19 28.65 28.79
CA VAL A 250 31.12 27.64 29.30
C VAL A 250 30.71 26.27 28.77
N THR A 251 31.65 25.56 28.15
CA THR A 251 31.49 24.15 27.79
C THR A 251 32.20 23.27 28.81
N PHE A 252 31.53 22.23 29.30
CA PHE A 252 32.15 21.18 30.10
C PHE A 252 32.24 19.92 29.26
N LEU A 253 33.47 19.47 28.97
CA LEU A 253 33.69 18.19 28.29
C LEU A 253 34.05 17.13 29.32
N VAL A 254 33.07 16.30 29.67
CA VAL A 254 33.21 15.24 30.66
C VAL A 254 33.64 13.95 29.95
N SER A 255 34.60 13.24 30.54
CA SER A 255 35.04 11.95 30.00
C SER A 255 33.88 10.93 29.99
N GLY A 256 34.00 9.86 29.21
CA GLY A 256 33.08 8.74 29.14
C GLY A 256 31.93 8.91 28.14
N ALA A 257 31.17 7.83 27.96
CA ALA A 257 29.97 7.78 27.14
C ALA A 257 28.72 7.89 28.03
N PRO A 258 27.56 8.29 27.47
CA PRO A 258 26.32 8.21 28.21
C PRO A 258 26.02 6.74 28.50
N THR A 259 25.81 6.47 29.78
CA THR A 259 25.44 5.15 30.28
C THR A 259 23.95 5.18 30.60
N GLY A 260 23.29 4.02 30.53
CA GLY A 260 21.83 3.87 30.43
C GLY A 260 20.92 4.42 31.54
N TRP A 261 21.44 5.25 32.44
CA TRP A 261 20.75 5.87 33.58
C TRP A 261 21.40 7.21 33.95
N SER A 262 21.89 7.96 32.96
CA SER A 262 22.74 9.14 33.19
C SER A 262 22.00 10.44 32.88
N ASP A 263 20.83 10.67 33.47
CA ASP A 263 20.07 11.93 33.37
C ASP A 263 20.98 13.14 33.65
N LEU A 264 21.96 12.98 34.55
CA LEU A 264 22.83 14.06 35.02
C LEU A 264 23.99 14.40 34.07
N LEU A 265 24.53 13.42 33.34
CA LEU A 265 25.71 13.64 32.48
C LEU A 265 25.36 13.57 30.99
N TRP A 266 24.07 13.46 30.65
CA TRP A 266 23.60 13.56 29.28
C TRP A 266 23.97 14.95 28.72
N PRO A 267 24.41 15.09 27.45
CA PRO A 267 24.70 16.39 26.89
C PRO A 267 23.47 17.31 26.95
N HIS A 268 23.64 18.53 27.44
CA HIS A 268 22.54 19.50 27.59
C HIS A 268 23.08 20.91 27.82
N ARG A 269 22.23 21.92 27.61
CA ARG A 269 22.44 23.29 28.07
C ARG A 269 21.64 23.57 29.35
N TRP A 270 22.30 24.11 30.38
CA TRP A 270 21.63 24.51 31.62
C TRP A 270 22.30 25.73 32.28
N VAL A 271 21.87 26.06 33.52
CA VAL A 271 22.39 27.19 34.28
C VAL A 271 22.82 26.80 35.70
N LEU A 272 23.97 27.31 36.12
CA LEU A 272 24.58 27.04 37.42
C LEU A 272 24.00 27.94 38.52
N TYR A 273 22.72 27.81 38.86
CA TYR A 273 22.04 28.72 39.81
C TYR A 273 22.16 28.35 41.29
N THR A 274 22.50 27.10 41.63
CA THR A 274 22.60 26.67 43.04
C THR A 274 23.91 27.06 43.72
N HIS A 275 24.89 27.48 42.93
CA HIS A 275 26.23 27.82 43.39
C HIS A 275 26.72 29.05 42.64
N ASP A 276 27.35 29.98 43.36
CA ASP A 276 28.00 31.12 42.72
C ASP A 276 29.50 30.83 42.55
N VAL A 277 29.99 30.89 41.31
CA VAL A 277 31.41 30.86 40.96
C VAL A 277 31.72 31.99 40.00
N TYR A 278 32.84 32.67 40.22
CA TYR A 278 33.23 33.85 39.46
C TYR A 278 34.62 33.66 38.85
N ILE A 279 34.74 33.96 37.57
CA ILE A 279 36.02 34.02 36.85
C ILE A 279 36.19 35.46 36.36
N ASN A 280 37.34 36.07 36.63
CA ASN A 280 37.64 37.44 36.21
C ASN A 280 36.60 38.52 36.57
N GLY A 281 35.69 38.27 37.52
CA GLY A 281 34.62 39.18 37.93
C GLY A 281 33.25 38.87 37.34
N ALA A 282 33.18 38.04 36.29
CA ALA A 282 31.94 37.54 35.70
C ALA A 282 31.52 36.22 36.35
N LYS A 283 30.21 35.99 36.48
CA LYS A 283 29.65 34.77 37.07
C LYS A 283 29.51 33.68 36.01
N VAL A 284 29.92 32.44 36.32
CA VAL A 284 29.55 31.27 35.51
C VAL A 284 28.06 31.01 35.76
N TYR A 285 27.26 31.06 34.70
CA TYR A 285 25.83 30.84 34.79
C TYR A 285 25.39 29.84 33.72
N ASP A 286 25.24 30.26 32.47
CA ASP A 286 24.95 29.35 31.34
C ASP A 286 26.13 28.42 31.04
N TYR A 287 25.82 27.15 30.78
CA TYR A 287 26.80 26.17 30.34
C TYR A 287 26.21 25.13 29.39
N ASN A 288 27.07 24.59 28.53
CA ASN A 288 26.81 23.36 27.77
C ASN A 288 27.62 22.23 28.40
N LEU A 289 26.98 21.11 28.71
CA LEU A 289 27.64 19.88 29.13
C LEU A 289 27.72 18.93 27.93
N ASN A 290 28.90 18.37 27.67
CA ASN A 290 29.18 17.43 26.59
C ASN A 290 29.96 16.22 27.08
N LEU A 291 29.92 15.13 26.33
CA LEU A 291 30.62 13.88 26.60
C LEU A 291 31.65 13.57 25.51
N ASP A 292 32.82 13.04 25.90
CA ASP A 292 33.93 12.81 24.97
C ASP A 292 33.84 11.49 24.18
N GLN A 293 33.05 10.52 24.64
CA GLN A 293 32.88 9.20 24.01
C GLN A 293 31.41 8.93 23.69
N GLY A 294 31.18 7.92 22.83
CA GLY A 294 29.84 7.40 22.52
C GLY A 294 29.20 8.00 21.26
N GLY A 295 29.92 8.83 20.51
CA GLY A 295 29.43 9.44 19.26
C GLY A 295 28.80 10.83 19.43
N TYR A 296 28.88 11.43 20.61
CA TYR A 296 28.22 12.71 20.95
C TYR A 296 29.10 13.94 20.73
N PHE A 297 30.42 13.76 20.70
CA PHE A 297 31.35 14.87 20.47
C PHE A 297 31.52 15.14 18.96
N THR A 298 30.50 15.77 18.38
CA THR A 298 30.49 16.17 16.96
C THR A 298 30.34 17.68 16.82
N VAL A 299 30.72 18.22 15.66
CA VAL A 299 30.53 19.66 15.39
C VAL A 299 29.04 19.98 15.37
N GLY A 300 28.18 19.07 14.91
CA GLY A 300 26.74 19.25 14.91
C GLY A 300 26.14 19.40 16.31
N THR A 301 26.51 18.51 17.24
CA THR A 301 26.07 18.60 18.64
C THR A 301 26.57 19.88 19.29
N LEU A 302 27.85 20.22 19.10
CA LEU A 302 28.40 21.48 19.62
C LEU A 302 27.69 22.71 19.06
N ALA A 303 27.36 22.70 17.76
CA ALA A 303 26.66 23.78 17.10
C ALA A 303 25.22 23.96 17.60
N HIS A 304 24.48 22.85 17.75
CA HIS A 304 23.13 22.84 18.30
C HIS A 304 23.10 23.40 19.74
N GLU A 305 23.93 22.86 20.62
CA GLU A 305 24.02 23.28 22.02
C GLU A 305 24.43 24.74 22.17
N PHE A 306 25.36 25.20 21.34
CA PHE A 306 25.77 26.61 21.36
C PHE A 306 24.67 27.53 20.81
N PHE A 307 23.84 27.08 19.86
CA PHE A 307 22.74 27.91 19.36
C PHE A 307 21.65 28.13 20.43
N HIS A 308 21.46 27.18 21.35
CA HIS A 308 20.67 27.42 22.57
C HIS A 308 21.27 28.51 23.46
N SER A 309 22.61 28.60 23.56
CA SER A 309 23.27 29.70 24.29
C SER A 309 23.00 31.06 23.64
N LEU A 310 22.66 31.12 22.36
CA LEU A 310 22.20 32.34 21.67
C LEU A 310 20.67 32.55 21.76
N GLY A 311 19.92 31.65 22.41
CA GLY A 311 18.48 31.81 22.64
C GLY A 311 17.56 31.00 21.71
N ALA A 312 18.10 30.19 20.79
CA ALA A 312 17.28 29.38 19.89
C ALA A 312 16.58 28.23 20.62
N PRO A 313 15.28 27.96 20.37
CA PRO A 313 14.58 26.79 20.88
C PRO A 313 14.75 25.57 19.96
N ASP A 314 14.43 24.39 20.48
CA ASP A 314 14.33 23.16 19.70
C ASP A 314 13.15 23.17 18.73
N LEU A 315 13.37 22.52 17.58
CA LEU A 315 12.40 22.31 16.52
C LEU A 315 11.94 20.85 16.38
N TYR A 316 12.56 19.91 17.11
CA TYR A 316 12.07 18.53 17.21
C TYR A 316 11.02 18.38 18.33
N HIS A 317 10.21 17.32 18.23
CA HIS A 317 9.24 16.97 19.26
C HIS A 317 9.87 16.10 20.34
N TYR A 318 9.62 16.45 21.59
CA TYR A 318 10.23 15.77 22.73
C TYR A 318 9.51 14.48 23.15
N TYR A 319 8.19 14.39 22.96
CA TYR A 319 7.40 13.27 23.50
C TYR A 319 6.62 12.47 22.44
N ASP A 320 6.23 13.10 21.33
CA ASP A 320 5.35 12.49 20.35
C ASP A 320 6.13 11.86 19.19
N ASP A 321 6.68 10.67 19.42
CA ASP A 321 7.44 9.92 18.40
C ASP A 321 6.62 9.49 17.18
N VAL A 322 5.28 9.56 17.25
CA VAL A 322 4.37 9.26 16.14
C VAL A 322 3.90 10.52 15.42
N ALA A 323 4.09 11.70 16.02
CA ALA A 323 3.78 12.95 15.36
C ALA A 323 4.67 13.17 14.13
N PRO A 324 4.14 13.84 13.09
CA PRO A 324 4.93 14.24 11.94
C PRO A 324 6.08 15.17 12.34
N VAL A 325 7.30 14.89 11.85
CA VAL A 325 8.45 15.78 12.04
C VAL A 325 8.18 17.13 11.38
N ALA A 326 8.51 18.25 12.03
CA ALA A 326 8.08 19.57 11.56
C ALA A 326 9.03 20.22 10.54
N VAL A 327 10.35 20.15 10.74
CA VAL A 327 11.36 20.80 9.89
C VAL A 327 12.43 19.81 9.39
N GLY A 328 12.79 18.83 10.21
CA GLY A 328 13.77 17.79 9.92
C GLY A 328 15.16 18.34 9.64
N GLY A 329 15.96 17.63 8.83
CA GLY A 329 17.35 17.98 8.53
C GLY A 329 17.58 19.31 7.80
N TRP A 330 16.56 20.14 7.58
CA TRP A 330 16.72 21.48 6.99
C TRP A 330 17.13 22.56 8.01
N ASP A 331 17.05 22.24 9.30
CA ASP A 331 17.49 23.12 10.39
C ASP A 331 18.23 22.30 11.46
N VAL A 332 19.36 22.83 11.94
CA VAL A 332 20.20 22.19 12.98
C VAL A 332 19.47 22.06 14.32
N MET A 333 18.39 22.82 14.54
CA MET A 333 17.58 22.77 15.76
C MET A 333 16.51 21.68 15.76
N ASP A 334 16.29 20.96 14.65
CA ASP A 334 15.39 19.80 14.59
C ASP A 334 16.19 18.49 14.51
N ALA A 335 17.09 18.40 13.54
CA ALA A 335 18.01 17.29 13.37
C ALA A 335 19.42 17.80 13.14
N SER A 336 20.46 17.06 13.49
CA SER A 336 21.84 17.43 13.18
C SER A 336 22.67 16.23 12.72
N SER A 337 23.59 16.46 11.79
CA SER A 337 24.64 15.50 11.39
C SER A 337 25.98 15.86 12.00
N ASP A 338 26.94 14.92 12.00
CA ASP A 338 28.30 15.13 12.54
C ASP A 338 28.94 16.44 12.06
N ILE A 339 28.82 16.68 10.75
CA ILE A 339 29.02 17.98 10.12
C ILE A 339 27.63 18.61 9.99
N PRO A 340 27.33 19.71 10.71
CA PRO A 340 25.97 20.24 10.73
C PRO A 340 25.59 20.85 9.38
N GLN A 341 24.30 20.85 9.11
CA GLN A 341 23.69 21.78 8.17
C GLN A 341 23.47 23.16 8.80
N SER A 342 23.22 24.19 7.99
CA SER A 342 22.85 25.51 8.52
C SER A 342 21.42 25.54 9.06
N MET A 343 21.18 26.38 10.06
CA MET A 343 19.83 26.77 10.48
C MET A 343 19.08 27.57 9.39
N SER A 344 17.75 27.52 9.44
CA SER A 344 16.86 28.29 8.57
C SER A 344 17.00 29.79 8.79
N ALA A 345 16.70 30.57 7.75
CA ALA A 345 16.71 32.02 7.77
C ALA A 345 15.78 32.60 8.85
N TYR A 346 14.64 31.94 9.11
CA TYR A 346 13.73 32.38 10.17
C TYR A 346 14.36 32.24 11.55
N MET A 347 15.07 31.15 11.83
CA MET A 347 15.78 30.98 13.11
C MET A 347 16.91 32.02 13.27
N LYS A 348 17.66 32.32 12.19
CA LYS A 348 18.66 33.40 12.19
C LYS A 348 18.00 34.77 12.48
N TYR A 349 16.87 35.08 11.84
CA TYR A 349 16.15 36.34 12.05
C TYR A 349 15.57 36.48 13.46
N GLN A 350 15.00 35.40 13.99
CA GLN A 350 14.21 35.46 15.22
C GLN A 350 15.07 35.46 16.48
N TYR A 351 16.20 34.74 16.47
CA TYR A 351 17.01 34.51 17.68
C TYR A 351 18.43 35.11 17.60
N THR A 352 18.78 35.82 16.52
CA THR A 352 20.09 36.45 16.37
C THR A 352 19.98 37.82 15.70
N ASP A 353 21.09 38.57 15.69
CA ASP A 353 21.21 39.84 14.97
C ASP A 353 21.83 39.67 13.55
N TRP A 354 21.89 38.44 13.02
CA TRP A 354 22.52 38.18 11.70
C TRP A 354 21.62 38.57 10.53
N ILE A 355 20.32 38.35 10.67
CA ILE A 355 19.30 38.81 9.72
C ILE A 355 18.43 39.81 10.48
N THR A 356 18.54 41.09 10.13
CA THR A 356 17.94 42.19 10.91
C THR A 356 16.57 42.63 10.41
N SER A 357 16.08 42.07 9.31
CA SER A 357 14.78 42.41 8.73
C SER A 357 14.11 41.19 8.11
N LEU A 358 12.77 41.13 8.25
CA LEU A 358 11.90 40.18 7.58
C LEU A 358 10.94 40.96 6.65
N PRO A 359 11.34 41.28 5.40
CA PRO A 359 10.52 42.05 4.47
C PRO A 359 9.20 41.34 4.15
N GLU A 360 8.09 42.07 4.23
CA GLU A 360 6.76 41.54 3.93
C GLU A 360 6.38 41.83 2.47
N ILE A 361 5.97 40.78 1.75
CA ILE A 361 5.36 40.89 0.42
C ILE A 361 3.89 41.31 0.60
N GLN A 362 3.54 42.49 0.07
CA GLN A 362 2.22 43.10 0.24
C GLN A 362 1.33 43.06 -1.01
N TYR A 363 1.92 42.81 -2.19
CA TYR A 363 1.22 42.88 -3.47
C TYR A 363 1.63 41.71 -4.35
N GLY A 364 0.75 41.27 -5.26
CA GLY A 364 1.13 40.33 -6.30
C GLY A 364 2.26 40.87 -7.16
N GLY A 365 3.11 39.99 -7.68
CA GLY A 365 4.26 40.37 -8.49
C GLY A 365 5.37 39.33 -8.49
N ILE A 366 6.46 39.69 -9.18
CA ILE A 366 7.66 38.88 -9.32
C ILE A 366 8.70 39.37 -8.30
N TYR A 367 9.20 38.44 -7.48
CA TYR A 367 10.17 38.68 -6.42
C TYR A 367 11.42 37.85 -6.67
N GLN A 368 12.58 38.40 -6.32
CA GLN A 368 13.87 37.71 -6.39
C GLN A 368 14.47 37.60 -5.00
N ILE A 369 15.04 36.44 -4.69
CA ILE A 369 15.65 36.14 -3.40
C ILE A 369 17.04 35.52 -3.62
N ASN A 370 18.00 35.97 -2.82
CA ASN A 370 19.37 35.48 -2.82
C ASN A 370 19.46 34.18 -2.01
N PRO A 371 20.46 33.32 -2.28
CA PRO A 371 20.75 32.16 -1.44
C PRO A 371 20.98 32.55 0.01
N LEU A 372 20.67 31.65 0.95
CA LEU A 372 20.87 31.88 2.39
C LEU A 372 22.33 32.16 2.78
N SER A 373 23.30 31.76 1.94
CA SER A 373 24.72 32.11 2.09
C SER A 373 25.00 33.61 1.90
N SER A 374 24.08 34.36 1.29
CA SER A 374 24.10 35.83 1.24
C SER A 374 23.47 36.45 2.48
N SER A 375 24.06 37.54 3.00
CA SER A 375 23.51 38.32 4.12
C SER A 375 22.43 39.33 3.71
N GLU A 376 22.20 39.50 2.41
CA GLU A 376 21.24 40.45 1.86
C GLU A 376 20.13 39.72 1.10
N ASN A 377 18.87 40.18 1.27
CA ASN A 377 17.71 39.72 0.47
C ASN A 377 17.54 38.18 0.44
N ASN A 378 17.66 37.53 1.59
CA ASN A 378 17.69 36.07 1.74
C ASN A 378 16.42 35.48 2.39
N ILE A 379 15.43 36.33 2.73
CA ILE A 379 14.19 35.94 3.39
C ILE A 379 13.04 36.88 3.00
N TYR A 380 11.84 36.33 2.81
CA TYR A 380 10.60 37.10 2.70
C TYR A 380 9.50 36.52 3.59
N LYS A 381 8.62 37.40 4.08
CA LYS A 381 7.37 37.06 4.74
C LYS A 381 6.18 37.25 3.80
N ILE A 382 5.28 36.29 3.79
CA ILE A 382 3.99 36.35 3.11
C ILE A 382 2.92 36.09 4.17
N LYS A 383 2.01 37.05 4.40
CA LYS A 383 0.93 36.85 5.38
C LYS A 383 -0.09 35.85 4.85
N SER A 384 -0.59 34.97 5.72
CA SER A 384 -1.83 34.27 5.43
C SER A 384 -2.97 35.29 5.49
N PRO A 385 -3.86 35.37 4.49
CA PRO A 385 -5.09 36.15 4.60
C PRO A 385 -6.08 35.53 5.60
N LEU A 386 -5.91 34.24 5.95
CA LEU A 386 -6.83 33.47 6.78
C LEU A 386 -6.41 33.40 8.26
N SER A 387 -5.25 33.97 8.63
CA SER A 387 -4.77 33.97 10.02
C SER A 387 -4.08 35.28 10.42
N ASN A 388 -4.32 35.69 11.66
CA ASN A 388 -3.64 36.86 12.24
C ASN A 388 -2.32 36.49 12.95
N ASN A 389 -2.13 35.21 13.28
CA ASN A 389 -0.99 34.73 14.08
C ASN A 389 -0.07 33.79 13.29
N GLU A 390 -0.45 33.43 12.07
CA GLU A 390 0.32 32.58 11.18
C GLU A 390 0.69 33.29 9.88
N PHE A 391 1.90 33.03 9.40
CA PHE A 391 2.39 33.54 8.12
C PHE A 391 3.39 32.57 7.52
N PHE A 392 3.73 32.80 6.25
CA PHE A 392 4.69 32.01 5.52
C PHE A 392 6.01 32.74 5.39
N VAL A 393 7.10 31.99 5.43
CA VAL A 393 8.46 32.47 5.18
C VAL A 393 9.03 31.69 4.02
N VAL A 394 9.66 32.40 3.08
CA VAL A 394 10.39 31.77 1.98
C VAL A 394 11.87 32.12 2.06
N GLU A 395 12.71 31.12 1.79
CA GLU A 395 14.17 31.23 1.71
C GLU A 395 14.69 30.42 0.51
N TYR A 396 15.86 30.78 -0.02
CA TYR A 396 16.51 30.03 -1.10
C TYR A 396 17.74 29.30 -0.59
N ARG A 397 17.79 27.98 -0.77
CA ARG A 397 18.91 27.13 -0.36
C ARG A 397 19.64 26.58 -1.58
N VAL A 398 20.97 26.60 -1.52
CA VAL A 398 21.87 26.10 -2.56
C VAL A 398 22.86 25.13 -1.91
N LYS A 399 23.01 23.94 -2.49
CA LYS A 399 23.86 22.84 -2.02
C LYS A 399 25.34 23.12 -2.30
N GLU A 400 25.91 24.07 -1.56
CA GLU A 400 27.31 24.46 -1.69
C GLU A 400 28.02 24.57 -0.33
N GLY A 401 29.34 24.73 -0.36
CA GLY A 401 30.11 24.86 0.87
C GLY A 401 30.14 23.60 1.73
N LEU A 402 30.50 23.77 3.01
CA LEU A 402 30.73 22.67 3.94
C LEU A 402 29.44 22.22 4.65
N TYR A 403 28.51 23.15 4.87
CA TYR A 403 27.33 22.93 5.70
C TYR A 403 26.04 22.72 4.90
N GLU A 404 25.77 23.53 3.86
CA GLU A 404 24.53 23.39 3.08
C GLU A 404 24.42 22.05 2.35
N ILE A 405 25.55 21.45 1.95
CA ILE A 405 25.58 20.13 1.30
C ILE A 405 25.01 19.00 2.20
N ASN A 406 24.95 19.20 3.52
CA ASN A 406 24.40 18.22 4.46
C ASN A 406 22.88 18.33 4.66
N THR A 407 22.22 19.34 4.08
CA THR A 407 20.76 19.42 4.10
C THR A 407 20.12 18.24 3.32
N PRO A 408 18.84 17.89 3.52
CA PRO A 408 18.17 16.79 2.82
C PRO A 408 18.07 16.96 1.30
N GLY A 409 18.13 15.86 0.55
CA GLY A 409 17.99 15.86 -0.93
C GLY A 409 19.21 16.41 -1.68
N ASP A 410 19.12 16.47 -3.02
CA ASP A 410 20.22 16.87 -3.91
C ASP A 410 19.94 18.16 -4.71
N ASP A 411 18.75 18.75 -4.55
CA ASP A 411 18.27 19.88 -5.34
C ASP A 411 18.49 21.24 -4.66
N ASN A 412 18.66 22.29 -5.48
CA ASN A 412 18.64 23.69 -5.04
C ASN A 412 17.26 24.31 -5.32
N GLY A 413 16.84 25.25 -4.48
CA GLY A 413 15.64 26.03 -4.74
C GLY A 413 14.97 26.58 -3.49
N LEU A 414 13.74 27.05 -3.68
CA LEU A 414 12.98 27.75 -2.68
C LEU A 414 12.42 26.76 -1.64
N LEU A 415 12.57 27.09 -0.36
CA LEU A 415 11.86 26.45 0.75
C LEU A 415 10.77 27.39 1.26
N ILE A 416 9.67 26.79 1.72
CA ILE A 416 8.50 27.50 2.21
C ILE A 416 8.17 26.97 3.59
N TYR A 417 8.18 27.84 4.59
CA TYR A 417 7.86 27.52 5.97
C TYR A 417 6.56 28.20 6.39
N ARG A 418 5.81 27.55 7.28
CA ARG A 418 4.74 28.15 8.08
C ARG A 418 5.31 28.52 9.45
N VAL A 419 5.01 29.74 9.90
CA VAL A 419 5.33 30.23 11.24
C VAL A 419 4.05 30.47 12.00
N ASN A 420 3.93 29.94 13.22
CA ASN A 420 2.87 30.24 14.18
C ASN A 420 3.43 30.93 15.42
N THR A 421 3.12 32.21 15.54
CA THR A 421 3.63 33.09 16.60
C THR A 421 3.10 32.80 18.01
N ASN A 422 2.15 31.87 18.15
CA ASN A 422 1.68 31.44 19.47
C ASN A 422 2.63 30.44 20.16
N TYR A 423 3.60 29.89 19.43
CA TYR A 423 4.52 28.87 19.93
C TYR A 423 5.98 29.33 19.73
N ASN A 424 6.84 29.01 20.72
CA ASN A 424 8.27 29.30 20.68
C ASN A 424 9.04 27.98 20.46
N GLY A 425 9.48 27.75 19.22
CA GLY A 425 9.98 26.45 18.77
C GLY A 425 8.87 25.40 18.64
N ASN A 426 9.26 24.13 18.55
CA ASN A 426 8.33 23.00 18.36
C ASN A 426 8.37 21.99 19.51
N ALA A 427 9.07 22.30 20.58
CA ALA A 427 9.33 21.34 21.65
C ALA A 427 8.07 20.65 22.21
N ASN A 428 6.95 21.38 22.28
CA ASN A 428 5.65 20.87 22.77
C ASN A 428 4.69 20.46 21.64
N GLY A 429 5.16 20.53 20.39
CA GLY A 429 4.38 20.28 19.20
C GLY A 429 4.04 18.79 19.00
N PRO A 430 3.09 18.50 18.09
CA PRO A 430 2.19 19.47 17.46
C PRO A 430 1.20 20.08 18.46
N PRO A 431 0.74 21.34 18.28
CA PRO A 431 1.09 22.31 17.23
C PRO A 431 2.52 22.83 17.19
N ASP A 432 3.02 23.09 15.99
CA ASP A 432 4.38 23.59 15.73
C ASP A 432 4.43 25.09 15.50
N GLY A 433 5.45 25.73 16.09
CA GLY A 433 5.81 27.13 15.84
C GLY A 433 6.45 27.35 14.48
N LEU A 434 7.25 26.40 13.99
CA LEU A 434 7.85 26.42 12.65
C LEU A 434 7.63 25.07 11.95
N TYR A 435 7.09 25.09 10.73
CA TYR A 435 6.85 23.89 9.93
C TYR A 435 7.29 24.11 8.49
N LEU A 436 8.02 23.16 7.90
CA LEU A 436 8.47 23.24 6.51
C LEU A 436 7.49 22.54 5.56
N TYR A 437 7.06 23.15 4.45
CA TYR A 437 6.26 22.44 3.45
C TYR A 437 7.12 21.55 2.56
N ARG A 438 6.74 20.27 2.43
CA ARG A 438 7.40 19.27 1.59
C ARG A 438 6.41 18.25 1.02
N TYR A 439 6.77 17.60 -0.09
CA TYR A 439 5.89 16.66 -0.79
C TYR A 439 5.39 15.54 0.15
N GLY A 440 4.07 15.29 0.13
CA GLY A 440 3.41 14.30 0.98
C GLY A 440 3.31 14.66 2.47
N GLY A 441 3.73 15.87 2.86
CA GLY A 441 3.61 16.36 4.23
C GLY A 441 2.20 16.87 4.53
N THR A 442 1.64 16.45 5.66
CA THR A 442 0.32 16.87 6.17
C THR A 442 0.38 17.04 7.70
N THR A 443 -0.73 17.42 8.34
CA THR A 443 -0.83 17.41 9.82
C THR A 443 -0.68 16.01 10.44
N GLU A 444 -0.73 14.95 9.63
CA GLU A 444 -0.66 13.54 10.04
C GLU A 444 0.50 12.77 9.38
N SER A 445 1.22 13.36 8.43
CA SER A 445 2.32 12.74 7.69
C SER A 445 3.56 13.61 7.65
N SER A 446 4.72 13.03 7.93
CA SER A 446 6.01 13.75 7.82
C SER A 446 6.36 14.13 6.39
N GLY A 447 5.82 13.45 5.37
CA GLY A 447 6.21 13.65 3.98
C GLY A 447 7.68 13.35 3.69
N SER A 448 8.19 13.85 2.57
CA SER A 448 9.57 13.64 2.11
C SER A 448 10.41 14.92 2.20
N PHE A 449 11.33 14.99 3.17
CA PHE A 449 12.21 16.15 3.34
C PHE A 449 13.16 16.38 2.15
N GLY A 450 13.55 15.32 1.42
CA GLY A 450 14.36 15.47 0.20
C GLY A 450 13.59 16.14 -0.96
N ALA A 451 12.25 16.10 -0.91
CA ALA A 451 11.36 16.76 -1.86
C ALA A 451 10.68 17.98 -1.22
N ALA A 452 11.44 18.78 -0.45
CA ALA A 452 10.97 20.06 0.12
C ALA A 452 11.15 21.23 -0.85
N ILE A 453 12.18 21.18 -1.70
CA ILE A 453 12.59 22.25 -2.61
C ILE A 453 11.59 22.50 -3.74
N PHE A 454 11.35 23.79 -4.03
CA PHE A 454 10.59 24.28 -5.18
C PHE A 454 11.53 24.97 -6.17
N SER A 455 11.51 24.54 -7.43
CA SER A 455 12.25 25.15 -8.55
C SER A 455 11.72 24.64 -9.89
N GLN A 456 12.07 25.31 -10.98
CA GLN A 456 11.77 24.80 -12.33
C GLN A 456 12.43 23.44 -12.59
N GLY A 457 13.64 23.20 -12.07
CA GLY A 457 14.38 21.94 -12.25
C GLY A 457 13.72 20.74 -11.58
N THR A 458 13.09 20.95 -10.42
CA THR A 458 12.34 19.89 -9.69
C THR A 458 10.93 19.68 -10.24
N GLY A 459 10.44 20.54 -11.13
CA GLY A 459 9.05 20.58 -11.59
C GLY A 459 8.07 21.12 -10.53
N ARG A 460 8.54 21.45 -9.33
CA ARG A 460 7.73 22.00 -8.23
C ARG A 460 7.78 23.52 -8.30
N THR A 461 6.96 24.11 -9.15
CA THR A 461 6.96 25.56 -9.44
C THR A 461 5.79 26.32 -8.84
N LYS A 462 4.88 25.65 -8.12
CA LYS A 462 3.67 26.25 -7.54
C LYS A 462 3.48 25.80 -6.10
N PHE A 463 2.91 26.67 -5.27
CA PHE A 463 2.50 26.36 -3.89
C PHE A 463 1.24 27.14 -3.50
N ASN A 464 0.15 26.43 -3.23
CA ASN A 464 -1.14 26.97 -2.79
C ASN A 464 -1.98 25.90 -2.07
N ASP A 465 -3.25 26.20 -1.75
CA ASP A 465 -4.13 25.28 -1.02
C ASP A 465 -4.46 23.97 -1.77
N THR A 466 -4.25 23.92 -3.09
CA THR A 466 -4.57 22.74 -3.95
C THR A 466 -3.33 21.96 -4.41
N THR A 467 -2.11 22.47 -4.14
CA THR A 467 -0.87 21.75 -4.49
C THR A 467 -0.56 20.60 -3.52
N ASN A 468 0.49 19.80 -3.82
CA ASN A 468 1.08 18.86 -2.87
C ASN A 468 2.51 19.29 -2.47
N PRO A 469 2.74 19.64 -1.19
CA PRO A 469 1.75 19.70 -0.11
C PRO A 469 0.76 20.85 -0.32
N SER A 470 -0.41 20.75 0.30
CA SER A 470 -1.34 21.86 0.36
C SER A 470 -0.82 22.92 1.32
N CYS A 471 -1.21 24.17 1.09
CA CYS A 471 -0.88 25.29 1.96
C CYS A 471 -1.76 25.28 3.22
N PHE A 472 -1.54 24.37 4.17
CA PHE A 472 -2.41 24.25 5.36
C PHE A 472 -1.88 24.99 6.61
N LEU A 473 -2.75 25.59 7.43
CA LEU A 473 -2.42 26.18 8.73
C LEU A 473 -2.28 25.12 9.84
N THR A 474 -1.88 25.53 11.04
CA THR A 474 -1.72 24.64 12.21
C THR A 474 -2.89 23.69 12.44
N ASP A 475 -4.12 24.17 12.25
CA ASP A 475 -5.35 23.42 12.50
C ASP A 475 -5.81 22.58 11.29
N GLY A 476 -5.01 22.57 10.21
CA GLY A 476 -5.32 21.88 8.97
C GLY A 476 -6.20 22.67 8.00
N SER A 477 -6.65 23.88 8.36
CA SER A 477 -7.40 24.73 7.42
C SER A 477 -6.50 25.23 6.30
N SER A 478 -7.08 25.72 5.20
CA SER A 478 -6.35 26.42 4.15
C SER A 478 -5.58 27.64 4.68
N GLY A 479 -4.44 27.91 4.06
CA GLY A 479 -3.50 28.97 4.39
C GLY A 479 -3.60 30.17 3.46
N GLY A 480 -4.16 29.96 2.26
CA GLY A 480 -4.66 31.04 1.40
C GLY A 480 -3.58 31.88 0.74
N ILE A 481 -2.37 31.35 0.54
CA ILE A 481 -1.36 32.01 -0.31
C ILE A 481 -1.22 31.26 -1.64
N ASN A 482 -0.79 31.96 -2.68
CA ASN A 482 -0.56 31.36 -3.99
C ASN A 482 0.77 31.85 -4.59
N ILE A 483 1.78 30.98 -4.50
CA ILE A 483 3.02 31.11 -5.27
C ILE A 483 2.76 30.44 -6.61
N SER A 484 2.60 31.24 -7.67
CA SER A 484 2.16 30.79 -8.98
C SER A 484 3.30 30.36 -9.92
N TYR A 485 4.53 30.72 -9.57
CA TYR A 485 5.73 30.34 -10.29
C TYR A 485 6.96 30.39 -9.38
N VAL A 486 7.88 29.44 -9.56
CA VAL A 486 9.24 29.44 -9.01
C VAL A 486 10.18 29.07 -10.16
N GLY A 487 11.17 29.93 -10.40
CA GLY A 487 12.09 29.84 -11.54
C GLY A 487 13.21 28.83 -11.39
N GLU A 488 14.19 28.93 -12.29
CA GLU A 488 15.42 28.13 -12.27
C GLU A 488 16.30 28.49 -11.06
N ASP A 489 17.06 27.51 -10.58
CA ASP A 489 18.00 27.62 -9.46
C ASP A 489 19.32 28.29 -9.91
N LEU A 490 19.22 29.57 -10.27
CA LEU A 490 20.36 30.39 -10.68
C LEU A 490 21.03 31.07 -9.46
N GLU A 491 21.88 32.07 -9.71
CA GLU A 491 22.54 32.89 -8.67
C GLU A 491 21.52 33.51 -7.69
N THR A 492 20.34 33.86 -8.19
CA THR A 492 19.15 34.23 -7.41
C THR A 492 17.97 33.44 -7.95
N ILE A 493 17.02 33.05 -7.10
CA ILE A 493 15.78 32.43 -7.57
C ILE A 493 14.66 33.47 -7.63
N GLU A 494 13.85 33.39 -8.68
CA GLU A 494 12.70 34.25 -8.91
C GLU A 494 11.41 33.48 -8.60
N PHE A 495 10.45 34.11 -7.94
CA PHE A 495 9.13 33.54 -7.70
C PHE A 495 8.03 34.59 -7.85
N SER A 496 6.83 34.14 -8.20
CA SER A 496 5.67 35.01 -8.39
C SER A 496 4.62 34.76 -7.30
N ILE A 497 4.12 35.85 -6.71
CA ILE A 497 2.96 35.81 -5.82
C ILE A 497 1.73 36.32 -6.58
N THR A 498 0.64 35.59 -6.47
CA THR A 498 -0.67 35.95 -7.02
C THR A 498 -1.69 35.93 -5.91
N ASN A 499 -2.37 37.05 -5.66
CA ASN A 499 -3.32 37.12 -4.55
C ASN A 499 -4.75 36.67 -4.93
N LEU A 500 -5.04 36.53 -6.23
CA LEU A 500 -6.26 35.87 -6.69
C LEU A 500 -6.10 34.34 -6.61
N ILE A 501 -7.06 33.70 -5.96
CA ILE A 501 -7.19 32.27 -5.72
C ILE A 501 -8.56 31.83 -6.22
N LEU A 502 -8.58 31.17 -7.38
CA LEU A 502 -9.76 30.53 -7.93
C LEU A 502 -9.58 29.02 -7.86
N VAL A 503 -10.49 28.31 -7.21
CA VAL A 503 -10.41 26.86 -7.03
C VAL A 503 -11.48 26.18 -7.86
N SER A 504 -11.09 25.20 -8.66
CA SER A 504 -12.01 24.40 -9.46
C SER A 504 -12.10 22.96 -8.98
N GLN A 505 -13.29 22.36 -9.06
CA GLN A 505 -13.53 20.97 -8.68
C GLN A 505 -14.64 20.34 -9.53
N ILE A 506 -14.64 19.01 -9.63
CA ILE A 506 -15.79 18.24 -10.14
C ILE A 506 -16.76 18.05 -8.98
N ASP A 507 -17.98 18.55 -9.12
CA ASP A 507 -19.01 18.43 -8.08
C ASP A 507 -19.78 17.11 -8.20
N ALA A 508 -20.13 16.70 -9.42
CA ALA A 508 -20.92 15.49 -9.68
C ALA A 508 -20.93 15.08 -11.17
N LEU A 509 -21.13 13.78 -11.41
CA LEU A 509 -21.71 13.26 -12.65
C LEU A 509 -23.24 13.39 -12.53
N LEU A 510 -23.86 14.25 -13.34
CA LEU A 510 -25.30 14.55 -13.28
C LEU A 510 -26.15 13.64 -14.17
N TYR A 511 -25.53 13.06 -15.19
CA TYR A 511 -26.17 12.21 -16.18
C TYR A 511 -25.09 11.38 -16.87
N ASP A 512 -25.45 10.15 -17.14
CA ASP A 512 -24.87 9.13 -17.99
C ASP A 512 -26.03 8.47 -18.74
N SER A 513 -25.76 7.81 -19.86
CA SER A 513 -26.83 7.45 -20.79
C SER A 513 -27.59 6.18 -20.43
N ASP A 514 -26.96 5.29 -19.66
CA ASP A 514 -27.56 4.06 -19.13
C ASP A 514 -27.95 4.13 -17.64
N GLU A 515 -27.60 5.22 -16.95
CA GLU A 515 -27.92 5.49 -15.54
C GLU A 515 -27.30 4.49 -14.53
N ASP A 516 -26.18 3.84 -14.89
CA ASP A 516 -25.51 2.85 -14.03
C ASP A 516 -24.44 3.45 -13.08
N GLY A 517 -24.04 4.71 -13.30
CA GLY A 517 -23.06 5.46 -12.53
C GLY A 517 -21.61 5.26 -12.97
N ASN A 518 -21.36 4.42 -13.98
CA ASN A 518 -20.09 4.25 -14.65
C ASN A 518 -20.05 5.14 -15.91
N ILE A 519 -18.85 5.29 -16.49
CA ILE A 519 -18.70 6.03 -17.74
C ILE A 519 -18.16 5.03 -18.75
N ASN A 520 -18.98 4.67 -19.73
CA ASN A 520 -18.70 3.57 -20.64
C ASN A 520 -18.37 4.11 -22.04
N PRO A 521 -17.65 3.32 -22.88
CA PRO A 521 -17.47 3.66 -24.28
C PRO A 521 -18.81 3.83 -25.01
N GLY A 522 -18.98 4.97 -25.70
CA GLY A 522 -20.18 5.26 -26.50
C GLY A 522 -21.25 6.13 -25.84
N GLU A 523 -21.06 6.46 -24.57
CA GLU A 523 -22.04 7.20 -23.79
C GLU A 523 -22.03 8.72 -24.00
N GLU A 524 -23.16 9.35 -23.64
CA GLU A 524 -23.23 10.79 -23.40
C GLU A 524 -23.37 11.04 -21.89
N ILE A 525 -22.46 11.83 -21.34
CA ILE A 525 -22.48 12.20 -19.91
C ILE A 525 -22.63 13.71 -19.73
N ILE A 526 -23.14 14.13 -18.57
CA ILE A 526 -23.17 15.53 -18.12
C ILE A 526 -22.37 15.65 -16.82
N LEU A 527 -21.26 16.37 -16.88
CA LEU A 527 -20.36 16.56 -15.74
C LEU A 527 -20.48 17.99 -15.20
N ASN A 528 -20.69 18.13 -13.89
CA ASN A 528 -20.81 19.42 -13.23
C ASN A 528 -19.49 19.79 -12.53
N LEU A 529 -18.96 20.96 -12.85
CA LEU A 529 -17.81 21.57 -12.18
C LEU A 529 -18.22 22.86 -11.47
N SER A 530 -17.48 23.20 -10.42
CA SER A 530 -17.56 24.53 -9.82
C SER A 530 -16.22 25.26 -9.87
N LEU A 531 -16.29 26.58 -9.88
CA LEU A 531 -15.17 27.51 -9.75
C LEU A 531 -15.48 28.50 -8.64
N SER A 532 -14.71 28.45 -7.55
CA SER A 532 -14.92 29.26 -6.34
C SER A 532 -13.82 30.30 -6.15
N ASN A 533 -14.16 31.50 -5.71
CA ASN A 533 -13.19 32.54 -5.37
C ASN A 533 -12.91 32.56 -3.86
N PHE A 534 -11.69 32.22 -3.48
CA PHE A 534 -11.23 32.22 -2.08
C PHE A 534 -10.37 33.44 -1.71
N SER A 535 -10.33 34.44 -2.59
CA SER A 535 -9.47 35.63 -2.42
C SER A 535 -10.17 36.67 -1.54
N ASP A 536 -9.69 36.86 -0.30
CA ASP A 536 -10.26 37.88 0.60
C ASP A 536 -10.02 39.30 0.05
N GLY A 537 -11.11 40.03 -0.20
CA GLY A 537 -11.07 41.40 -0.71
C GLY A 537 -10.63 41.57 -2.17
N ILE A 538 -10.44 40.48 -2.91
CA ILE A 538 -10.10 40.50 -4.35
C ILE A 538 -11.21 39.80 -5.12
N ASN A 539 -11.82 40.54 -6.04
CA ASN A 539 -12.86 40.00 -6.89
C ASN A 539 -12.30 39.65 -8.27
N ALA A 540 -12.73 38.52 -8.81
CA ALA A 540 -12.44 38.13 -10.19
C ALA A 540 -13.52 38.65 -11.14
N SER A 541 -13.14 38.99 -12.36
CA SER A 541 -14.03 39.48 -13.42
C SER A 541 -13.53 38.98 -14.78
N ASN A 542 -14.33 39.10 -15.84
CA ASN A 542 -14.00 38.61 -17.18
C ASN A 542 -13.53 37.15 -17.20
N ILE A 543 -14.16 36.32 -16.36
CA ILE A 543 -13.74 34.93 -16.16
C ILE A 543 -14.06 34.14 -17.43
N THR A 544 -13.08 33.42 -17.97
CA THR A 544 -13.26 32.47 -19.07
C THR A 544 -12.73 31.12 -18.62
N THR A 545 -13.55 30.08 -18.81
CA THR A 545 -13.20 28.69 -18.53
C THR A 545 -13.20 27.90 -19.83
N VAL A 546 -12.25 26.97 -19.99
CA VAL A 546 -12.21 26.04 -21.11
C VAL A 546 -11.92 24.63 -20.59
N LEU A 547 -12.87 23.71 -20.76
CA LEU A 547 -12.66 22.29 -20.52
C LEU A 547 -12.20 21.63 -21.83
N SER A 548 -11.09 20.91 -21.79
CA SER A 548 -10.53 20.23 -22.95
C SER A 548 -10.01 18.84 -22.60
N SER A 549 -10.00 17.95 -23.60
CA SER A 549 -9.36 16.65 -23.51
C SER A 549 -8.98 16.19 -24.92
N ASN A 550 -8.00 15.29 -25.04
CA ASN A 550 -7.49 14.85 -26.33
C ASN A 550 -8.37 13.76 -26.98
N ASN A 551 -9.10 12.98 -26.17
CA ASN A 551 -9.70 11.71 -26.61
C ASN A 551 -11.22 11.66 -26.50
N ILE A 552 -11.87 12.68 -25.94
CA ILE A 552 -13.33 12.76 -25.78
C ILE A 552 -13.86 14.05 -26.39
N ILE A 553 -15.15 14.07 -26.70
CA ILE A 553 -15.80 15.20 -27.35
C ILE A 553 -16.57 15.99 -26.31
N ILE A 554 -16.13 17.22 -26.02
CA ILE A 554 -16.82 18.14 -25.10
C ILE A 554 -17.65 19.11 -25.95
N ASN A 555 -18.97 19.10 -25.75
CA ASN A 555 -19.89 20.03 -26.41
C ASN A 555 -19.83 21.37 -25.69
N GLU A 556 -19.60 22.45 -26.45
CA GLU A 556 -19.45 23.82 -25.92
C GLU A 556 -18.40 23.91 -24.78
N PRO A 557 -17.11 23.65 -25.09
CA PRO A 557 -16.06 23.54 -24.08
C PRO A 557 -15.72 24.85 -23.36
N SER A 558 -16.22 26.00 -23.82
CA SER A 558 -15.82 27.32 -23.32
C SER A 558 -16.98 28.12 -22.77
N ASN A 559 -16.83 28.65 -21.54
CA ASN A 559 -17.77 29.58 -20.93
C ASN A 559 -17.10 30.93 -20.64
N THR A 560 -17.89 32.01 -20.64
CA THR A 560 -17.42 33.36 -20.30
C THR A 560 -18.42 34.06 -19.39
N TYR A 561 -17.92 34.59 -18.27
CA TYR A 561 -18.69 35.28 -17.26
C TYR A 561 -18.33 36.75 -17.22
N ASN A 562 -19.36 37.58 -17.38
CA ASN A 562 -19.24 39.03 -17.29
C ASN A 562 -19.56 39.56 -15.88
N GLU A 563 -20.05 38.69 -15.00
CA GLU A 563 -20.31 39.03 -13.61
C GLU A 563 -19.02 38.95 -12.79
N VAL A 564 -18.98 39.72 -11.71
CA VAL A 564 -17.87 39.75 -10.78
C VAL A 564 -18.07 38.61 -9.80
N LEU A 565 -17.06 37.75 -9.64
CA LEU A 565 -17.06 36.68 -8.65
C LEU A 565 -16.43 37.20 -7.36
N GLU A 566 -17.24 37.44 -6.33
CA GLU A 566 -16.80 37.95 -5.04
C GLU A 566 -16.20 36.84 -4.16
N TYR A 567 -15.58 37.23 -3.04
CA TYR A 567 -15.07 36.29 -2.04
C TYR A 567 -16.19 35.34 -1.54
N ASP A 568 -15.88 34.05 -1.44
CA ASP A 568 -16.76 32.97 -0.97
C ASP A 568 -17.96 32.70 -1.91
N GLU A 569 -17.91 33.21 -3.15
CA GLU A 569 -18.86 32.88 -4.21
C GLU A 569 -18.30 31.79 -5.14
N ALA A 570 -19.22 31.02 -5.74
CA ALA A 570 -18.91 29.96 -6.68
C ALA A 570 -19.79 30.03 -7.93
N ILE A 571 -19.21 29.70 -9.07
CA ILE A 571 -19.89 29.49 -10.36
C ILE A 571 -19.99 27.98 -10.58
N TYR A 572 -21.11 27.52 -11.12
CA TYR A 572 -21.36 26.11 -11.44
C TYR A 572 -21.57 25.93 -12.94
N GLU A 573 -20.95 24.90 -13.51
CA GLU A 573 -20.89 24.66 -14.95
C GLU A 573 -21.18 23.20 -15.27
N SER A 574 -22.07 22.96 -16.22
CA SER A 574 -22.33 21.61 -16.71
C SER A 574 -21.80 21.43 -18.12
N TYR A 575 -21.03 20.38 -18.33
CA TYR A 575 -20.42 20.02 -19.59
C TYR A 575 -21.05 18.74 -20.13
N ILE A 576 -21.56 18.80 -21.36
CA ILE A 576 -22.03 17.61 -22.08
C ILE A 576 -20.84 16.99 -22.79
N ILE A 577 -20.52 15.74 -22.48
CA ILE A 577 -19.34 15.03 -22.98
C ILE A 577 -19.81 13.76 -23.68
N ASN A 578 -19.38 13.56 -24.93
CA ASN A 578 -19.64 12.36 -25.71
C ASN A 578 -18.38 11.48 -25.71
N ILE A 579 -18.52 10.25 -25.23
CA ILE A 579 -17.47 9.25 -25.11
C ILE A 579 -17.43 8.41 -26.40
N PRO A 580 -16.31 8.34 -27.13
CA PRO A 580 -16.23 7.49 -28.33
C PRO A 580 -16.26 5.99 -28.00
N ASN A 581 -16.91 5.16 -28.84
CA ASN A 581 -16.92 3.69 -28.68
C ASN A 581 -15.50 3.07 -28.66
N GLU A 582 -14.58 3.61 -29.48
CA GLU A 582 -13.22 3.08 -29.65
C GLU A 582 -12.23 3.64 -28.61
N ILE A 583 -12.72 4.27 -27.54
CA ILE A 583 -11.85 4.86 -26.52
C ILE A 583 -11.13 3.77 -25.71
N MET A 584 -9.87 4.02 -25.36
CA MET A 584 -9.16 3.15 -24.43
C MET A 584 -9.74 3.33 -23.03
N LEU A 585 -9.96 2.22 -22.32
CA LEU A 585 -10.38 2.23 -20.93
C LEU A 585 -9.27 2.83 -20.03
N GLY A 586 -9.68 3.35 -18.86
CA GLY A 586 -8.82 3.95 -17.85
C GLY A 586 -9.07 5.43 -17.63
N ASP A 587 -8.16 6.07 -16.90
CA ASP A 587 -8.27 7.49 -16.55
C ASP A 587 -7.98 8.39 -17.76
N ILE A 588 -8.98 9.16 -18.16
CA ILE A 588 -8.87 10.17 -19.20
C ILE A 588 -8.72 11.54 -18.55
N PRO A 589 -7.59 12.24 -18.80
CA PRO A 589 -7.39 13.56 -18.23
C PRO A 589 -8.30 14.59 -18.91
N LEU A 590 -8.93 15.41 -18.08
CA LEU A 590 -9.64 16.63 -18.43
C LEU A 590 -8.79 17.82 -17.99
N THR A 591 -8.54 18.75 -18.91
CA THR A 591 -7.84 19.99 -18.61
C THR A 591 -8.84 21.13 -18.53
N PHE A 592 -8.84 21.85 -17.41
CA PHE A 592 -9.69 22.99 -17.16
C PHE A 592 -8.84 24.26 -17.06
N ASP A 593 -8.82 25.04 -18.14
CA ASP A 593 -8.12 26.31 -18.23
C ASP A 593 -9.02 27.43 -17.71
N ILE A 594 -8.49 28.27 -16.82
CA ILE A 594 -9.19 29.40 -16.20
C ILE A 594 -8.40 30.66 -16.51
N THR A 595 -9.07 31.69 -17.04
CA THR A 595 -8.51 33.06 -17.11
C THR A 595 -9.46 34.03 -16.45
N ALA A 596 -8.95 35.01 -15.71
CA ALA A 596 -9.75 36.05 -15.09
C ALA A 596 -8.96 37.37 -14.99
N ASP A 597 -9.66 38.49 -14.87
CA ASP A 597 -9.06 39.79 -14.55
C ASP A 597 -9.43 40.18 -13.11
N TYR A 598 -8.50 40.79 -12.38
CA TYR A 598 -8.74 41.31 -11.03
C TYR A 598 -8.01 42.64 -10.82
N ILE A 599 -8.48 43.43 -9.86
CA ILE A 599 -7.86 44.71 -9.50
C ILE A 599 -7.20 44.58 -8.14
N GLU A 600 -5.92 44.93 -8.08
CA GLU A 600 -5.17 45.00 -6.83
C GLU A 600 -4.41 46.32 -6.77
N ALA A 601 -4.46 47.01 -5.61
CA ALA A 601 -3.82 48.32 -5.40
C ALA A 601 -4.13 49.40 -6.45
N GLY A 602 -5.22 49.25 -7.21
CA GLY A 602 -5.62 50.16 -8.29
C GLY A 602 -5.07 49.83 -9.68
N GLU A 603 -4.32 48.74 -9.82
CA GLU A 603 -3.82 48.20 -11.09
C GLU A 603 -4.69 47.01 -11.53
N GLU A 604 -4.90 46.88 -12.84
CA GLU A 604 -5.65 45.78 -13.46
C GLU A 604 -4.66 44.66 -13.83
N LEU A 605 -4.90 43.45 -13.31
CA LEU A 605 -4.02 42.29 -13.44
C LEU A 605 -4.80 41.12 -14.06
N SER A 606 -4.10 40.29 -14.83
CA SER A 606 -4.65 39.06 -15.41
C SER A 606 -4.20 37.83 -14.63
N PHE A 607 -5.11 36.90 -14.43
CA PHE A 607 -4.93 35.60 -13.83
C PHE A 607 -5.07 34.51 -14.90
N THR A 608 -4.24 33.49 -14.82
CA THR A 608 -4.37 32.29 -15.65
C THR A 608 -3.96 31.08 -14.83
N GLU A 609 -4.82 30.09 -14.78
CA GLU A 609 -4.58 28.81 -14.13
C GLU A 609 -5.06 27.66 -15.02
N GLN A 610 -4.44 26.50 -14.83
CA GLN A 610 -4.80 25.27 -15.50
C GLN A 610 -4.90 24.19 -14.42
N THR A 611 -6.08 23.59 -14.30
CA THR A 611 -6.35 22.46 -13.41
C THR A 611 -6.53 21.20 -14.24
N THR A 612 -6.14 20.04 -13.73
CA THR A 612 -6.37 18.76 -14.39
C THR A 612 -7.21 17.87 -13.50
N PHE A 613 -8.25 17.30 -14.07
CA PHE A 613 -9.09 16.26 -13.48
C PHE A 613 -8.94 14.97 -14.28
N SER A 614 -9.45 13.87 -13.76
CA SER A 614 -9.55 12.61 -14.49
C SER A 614 -10.97 12.07 -14.39
N ILE A 615 -11.48 11.54 -15.50
CA ILE A 615 -12.67 10.67 -15.50
C ILE A 615 -12.21 9.26 -15.84
N ASN A 616 -12.72 8.26 -15.13
CA ASN A 616 -12.38 6.87 -15.37
C ASN A 616 -13.39 6.27 -16.34
N ILE A 617 -12.92 5.83 -17.52
CA ILE A 617 -13.75 5.11 -18.48
C ILE A 617 -13.55 3.62 -18.27
N ASN A 618 -14.61 2.87 -18.03
CA ASN A 618 -14.53 1.46 -17.74
C ASN A 618 -15.72 0.69 -18.32
N LEU A 619 -15.76 -0.61 -18.03
CA LEU A 619 -16.84 -1.54 -18.37
C LEU A 619 -17.23 -2.31 -17.10
N LEU A 620 -17.18 -1.68 -15.93
CA LEU A 620 -17.43 -2.37 -14.67
C LEU A 620 -18.92 -2.64 -14.51
N GLN A 621 -19.26 -3.85 -14.10
CA GLN A 621 -20.63 -4.11 -13.68
C GLN A 621 -20.95 -3.32 -12.42
N GLN A 622 -22.17 -2.79 -12.32
CA GLN A 622 -22.57 -1.95 -11.18
C GLN A 622 -22.34 -2.67 -9.84
N GLY A 623 -21.63 -2.00 -8.92
CA GLY A 623 -21.27 -2.55 -7.61
C GLY A 623 -19.99 -3.40 -7.58
N PHE A 624 -19.34 -3.61 -8.73
CA PHE A 624 -18.08 -4.36 -8.84
C PHE A 624 -16.88 -3.41 -9.11
N PRO A 625 -15.65 -3.76 -8.67
CA PRO A 625 -15.29 -4.96 -7.91
C PRO A 625 -15.79 -4.94 -6.45
N PHE A 626 -16.29 -6.09 -5.99
CA PHE A 626 -16.55 -6.33 -4.57
C PHE A 626 -15.26 -6.76 -3.88
N PHE A 627 -14.70 -5.92 -3.01
CA PHE A 627 -13.46 -6.23 -2.31
C PHE A 627 -13.66 -7.19 -1.14
N THR A 628 -12.80 -8.21 -1.08
CA THR A 628 -12.74 -9.19 0.00
C THR A 628 -11.45 -9.05 0.80
N SER A 629 -11.42 -9.67 1.99
CA SER A 629 -10.21 -9.73 2.81
C SER A 629 -9.18 -10.77 2.32
N SER A 630 -9.54 -11.62 1.36
CA SER A 630 -8.67 -12.68 0.85
C SER A 630 -9.13 -13.21 -0.52
N GLN A 631 -8.32 -14.09 -1.10
CA GLN A 631 -8.49 -14.60 -2.45
C GLN A 631 -9.81 -15.33 -2.66
N VAL A 632 -10.46 -15.05 -3.80
CA VAL A 632 -11.64 -15.72 -4.33
C VAL A 632 -11.18 -16.65 -5.47
N SER A 633 -11.01 -17.94 -5.19
CA SER A 633 -10.53 -18.90 -6.20
C SER A 633 -11.62 -19.79 -6.80
N GLY A 634 -12.75 -19.93 -6.12
CA GLY A 634 -13.91 -20.62 -6.67
C GLY A 634 -14.61 -19.74 -7.69
N ALA A 635 -15.02 -20.31 -8.83
CA ALA A 635 -15.84 -19.58 -9.78
C ALA A 635 -17.13 -19.09 -9.09
N PRO A 636 -17.52 -17.81 -9.25
CA PRO A 636 -18.77 -17.32 -8.72
C PRO A 636 -19.95 -18.11 -9.31
N THR A 637 -21.06 -18.17 -8.58
CA THR A 637 -22.27 -18.87 -9.02
C THR A 637 -23.42 -17.87 -9.00
N VAL A 638 -23.96 -17.58 -10.17
CA VAL A 638 -25.03 -16.61 -10.35
C VAL A 638 -26.33 -17.36 -10.58
N ILE A 639 -27.28 -17.27 -9.66
CA ILE A 639 -28.52 -18.05 -9.72
C ILE A 639 -29.61 -17.39 -8.87
N ASP A 640 -30.86 -17.47 -9.34
CA ASP A 640 -32.04 -17.14 -8.56
C ASP A 640 -32.37 -18.30 -7.61
N LEU A 641 -31.77 -18.31 -6.41
CA LEU A 641 -31.97 -19.40 -5.45
C LEU A 641 -33.28 -19.26 -4.66
N ASN A 642 -33.82 -18.04 -4.59
CA ASN A 642 -35.02 -17.72 -3.80
C ASN A 642 -36.32 -17.77 -4.65
N ASN A 643 -36.19 -17.90 -5.97
CA ASN A 643 -37.25 -17.89 -7.00
C ASN A 643 -38.08 -16.59 -7.04
N ASP A 644 -37.45 -15.43 -6.85
CA ASP A 644 -38.09 -14.11 -6.95
C ASP A 644 -37.97 -13.46 -8.33
N GLY A 645 -37.16 -14.05 -9.22
CA GLY A 645 -36.91 -13.58 -10.57
C GLY A 645 -35.64 -12.74 -10.72
N GLU A 646 -34.92 -12.41 -9.64
CA GLU A 646 -33.60 -11.78 -9.66
C GLU A 646 -32.51 -12.82 -9.36
N LYS A 647 -31.34 -12.71 -10.01
CA LYS A 647 -30.23 -13.66 -9.78
C LYS A 647 -29.31 -13.12 -8.69
N GLU A 648 -28.96 -13.94 -7.71
CA GLU A 648 -27.94 -13.58 -6.74
C GLU A 648 -26.56 -14.14 -7.11
N VAL A 649 -25.51 -13.48 -6.64
CA VAL A 649 -24.12 -13.88 -6.84
C VAL A 649 -23.57 -14.54 -5.57
N TYR A 650 -23.33 -15.85 -5.63
CA TYR A 650 -22.74 -16.64 -4.55
C TYR A 650 -21.25 -16.92 -4.80
N PHE A 651 -20.41 -16.63 -3.81
CA PHE A 651 -18.98 -16.90 -3.88
C PHE A 651 -18.37 -17.01 -2.48
N ALA A 652 -17.12 -17.45 -2.40
CA ALA A 652 -16.40 -17.59 -1.14
C ALA A 652 -14.91 -17.28 -1.28
N ASP A 653 -14.29 -16.91 -0.15
CA ASP A 653 -12.88 -16.54 -0.11
C ASP A 653 -12.04 -17.46 0.80
N PHE A 654 -10.73 -17.22 0.82
CA PHE A 654 -9.77 -17.94 1.65
C PHE A 654 -9.87 -17.65 3.16
N THR A 655 -10.69 -16.69 3.60
CA THR A 655 -11.03 -16.60 5.02
C THR A 655 -12.05 -17.66 5.43
N GLY A 656 -12.80 -18.20 4.46
CA GLY A 656 -13.80 -19.23 4.67
C GLY A 656 -15.23 -18.71 4.73
N VAL A 657 -15.44 -17.45 4.37
CA VAL A 657 -16.75 -16.80 4.34
C VAL A 657 -17.42 -17.03 3.00
N ILE A 658 -18.64 -17.57 3.02
CA ILE A 658 -19.56 -17.67 1.87
C ILE A 658 -20.44 -16.42 1.87
N ARG A 659 -20.51 -15.73 0.74
CA ARG A 659 -21.25 -14.48 0.56
C ARG A 659 -22.32 -14.63 -0.53
N CYS A 660 -23.32 -13.77 -0.45
CA CYS A 660 -24.42 -13.64 -1.39
C CYS A 660 -24.56 -12.14 -1.70
N LEU A 661 -24.49 -11.75 -2.97
CA LEU A 661 -24.73 -10.39 -3.42
C LEU A 661 -26.02 -10.33 -4.26
N ASP A 662 -26.69 -9.18 -4.23
CA ASP A 662 -27.70 -8.85 -5.23
C ASP A 662 -27.02 -8.53 -6.60
N PRO A 663 -27.80 -8.39 -7.69
CA PRO A 663 -27.24 -8.06 -9.00
C PRO A 663 -26.39 -6.78 -9.05
N TRP A 664 -26.66 -5.84 -8.14
CA TRP A 664 -26.00 -4.53 -8.06
C TRP A 664 -24.80 -4.52 -7.10
N GLY A 665 -24.30 -5.69 -6.71
CA GLY A 665 -23.10 -5.87 -5.90
C GLY A 665 -23.26 -5.59 -4.40
N ASN A 666 -24.47 -5.43 -3.88
CA ASN A 666 -24.70 -5.25 -2.45
C ASN A 666 -24.78 -6.60 -1.75
N GLU A 667 -24.09 -6.73 -0.60
CA GLU A 667 -24.13 -7.97 0.18
C GLU A 667 -25.50 -8.18 0.86
N ILE A 668 -26.15 -9.28 0.51
CA ILE A 668 -27.41 -9.70 1.10
C ILE A 668 -27.14 -10.39 2.44
N GLN A 669 -27.76 -9.85 3.49
CA GLN A 669 -27.72 -10.44 4.82
C GLN A 669 -29.01 -11.24 5.05
N THR A 670 -28.90 -12.56 5.07
CA THR A 670 -30.00 -13.47 5.42
C THR A 670 -29.78 -14.03 6.83
N ASP A 671 -30.66 -14.94 7.27
CA ASP A 671 -30.44 -15.69 8.52
C ASP A 671 -29.22 -16.63 8.44
N ILE A 672 -28.66 -16.83 7.24
CA ILE A 672 -27.53 -17.74 6.96
C ILE A 672 -26.33 -17.01 6.34
N PHE A 673 -26.55 -16.22 5.30
CA PHE A 673 -25.47 -15.53 4.58
C PHE A 673 -25.24 -14.14 5.15
N PRO A 674 -23.97 -13.70 5.31
CA PRO A 674 -22.75 -14.44 5.03
C PRO A 674 -22.47 -15.55 6.07
N PHE A 675 -21.92 -16.68 5.61
CA PHE A 675 -21.68 -17.87 6.43
C PHE A 675 -20.18 -18.15 6.59
N ASP A 676 -19.67 -18.21 7.82
CA ASP A 676 -18.27 -18.53 8.12
C ASP A 676 -18.07 -20.04 8.35
N THR A 677 -17.38 -20.70 7.43
CA THR A 677 -17.04 -22.13 7.55
C THR A 677 -15.84 -22.40 8.46
N GLY A 678 -15.12 -21.36 8.89
CA GLY A 678 -13.94 -21.42 9.77
C GLY A 678 -12.63 -21.75 9.05
N SER A 679 -12.63 -21.93 7.73
CA SER A 679 -11.41 -22.14 6.93
C SER A 679 -11.65 -21.92 5.44
N GLN A 680 -10.55 -21.76 4.68
CA GLN A 680 -10.54 -21.47 3.25
C GLN A 680 -11.51 -22.34 2.42
N ILE A 681 -12.17 -21.71 1.46
CA ILE A 681 -12.93 -22.37 0.39
C ILE A 681 -12.19 -22.12 -0.93
N TRP A 682 -11.95 -23.19 -1.68
CA TRP A 682 -11.13 -23.15 -2.91
C TRP A 682 -11.94 -23.44 -4.17
N GLY A 683 -12.89 -24.38 -4.07
CA GLY A 683 -13.75 -24.80 -5.16
C GLY A 683 -14.93 -23.86 -5.39
N ALA A 684 -15.51 -23.93 -6.59
CA ALA A 684 -16.78 -23.29 -6.91
C ALA A 684 -17.95 -24.01 -6.20
N ALA A 685 -19.11 -23.36 -6.14
CA ALA A 685 -20.33 -24.01 -5.66
C ALA A 685 -20.94 -24.91 -6.76
N ALA A 686 -21.64 -25.96 -6.33
CA ALA A 686 -22.54 -26.73 -7.18
C ALA A 686 -23.98 -26.51 -6.74
N VAL A 687 -24.92 -26.49 -7.69
CA VAL A 687 -26.34 -26.22 -7.43
C VAL A 687 -27.22 -27.24 -8.15
N ALA A 688 -28.21 -27.76 -7.42
CA ALA A 688 -29.31 -28.57 -7.91
C ALA A 688 -30.37 -28.76 -6.82
N ASP A 689 -31.59 -29.10 -7.21
CA ASP A 689 -32.59 -29.72 -6.33
C ASP A 689 -32.11 -31.12 -5.90
N ILE A 690 -31.31 -31.18 -4.83
CA ILE A 690 -30.70 -32.43 -4.35
C ILE A 690 -31.70 -33.30 -3.57
N ASN A 691 -32.75 -32.69 -3.01
CA ASN A 691 -33.73 -33.37 -2.17
C ASN A 691 -35.07 -33.66 -2.89
N ASN A 692 -35.18 -33.26 -4.16
CA ASN A 692 -36.33 -33.44 -5.05
C ASN A 692 -37.63 -32.78 -4.52
N ASP A 693 -37.51 -31.58 -3.93
CA ASP A 693 -38.66 -30.78 -3.46
C ASP A 693 -39.14 -29.70 -4.45
N GLY A 694 -38.40 -29.52 -5.56
CA GLY A 694 -38.65 -28.52 -6.59
C GLY A 694 -37.93 -27.18 -6.37
N SER A 695 -37.05 -27.09 -5.37
CA SER A 695 -36.20 -25.92 -5.09
C SER A 695 -34.74 -26.32 -5.16
N ASP A 696 -33.89 -25.45 -5.71
CA ASP A 696 -32.46 -25.74 -5.79
C ASP A 696 -31.76 -25.50 -4.44
N GLU A 697 -30.76 -26.34 -4.14
CA GLU A 697 -29.80 -26.14 -3.06
C GLU A 697 -28.39 -25.86 -3.59
N ILE A 698 -27.64 -25.05 -2.84
CA ILE A 698 -26.24 -24.71 -3.14
C ILE A 698 -25.28 -25.42 -2.19
N VAL A 699 -24.22 -26.02 -2.75
CA VAL A 699 -23.27 -26.87 -2.02
C VAL A 699 -21.85 -26.31 -2.12
N PHE A 700 -21.20 -26.15 -0.96
CA PHE A 700 -19.81 -25.71 -0.83
C PHE A 700 -18.94 -26.74 -0.08
N THR A 701 -17.66 -26.77 -0.44
CA THR A 701 -16.63 -27.60 0.21
C THR A 701 -15.57 -26.70 0.85
N SER A 702 -15.07 -27.06 2.03
CA SER A 702 -14.16 -26.21 2.79
C SER A 702 -12.97 -26.98 3.38
N LYS A 703 -11.84 -26.28 3.55
CA LYS A 703 -10.68 -26.77 4.34
C LYS A 703 -10.98 -26.88 5.84
N SER A 704 -12.17 -26.49 6.28
CA SER A 704 -12.72 -26.87 7.58
C SER A 704 -12.99 -28.37 7.70
N LYS A 705 -12.84 -29.11 6.58
CA LYS A 705 -13.09 -30.54 6.40
C LYS A 705 -14.55 -30.91 6.21
N LYS A 706 -15.39 -29.91 5.98
CA LYS A 706 -16.82 -30.09 5.87
C LYS A 706 -17.36 -29.78 4.48
N ILE A 707 -18.46 -30.44 4.17
CA ILE A 707 -19.40 -30.10 3.10
C ILE A 707 -20.57 -29.37 3.74
N TYR A 708 -21.04 -28.31 3.11
CA TYR A 708 -22.20 -27.54 3.53
C TYR A 708 -23.20 -27.46 2.39
N ALA A 709 -24.45 -27.84 2.64
CA ALA A 709 -25.56 -27.68 1.71
C ALA A 709 -26.55 -26.65 2.27
N PHE A 710 -26.97 -25.70 1.44
CA PHE A 710 -27.82 -24.60 1.84
C PHE A 710 -29.04 -24.50 0.91
N THR A 711 -30.18 -24.23 1.53
CA THR A 711 -31.28 -23.50 0.88
C THR A 711 -31.00 -22.00 0.98
N TYR A 712 -31.75 -21.14 0.30
CA TYR A 712 -31.61 -19.69 0.43
C TYR A 712 -31.66 -19.18 1.90
N ASN A 713 -32.51 -19.80 2.74
CA ASN A 713 -32.78 -19.33 4.11
C ASN A 713 -32.26 -20.23 5.24
N SER A 714 -31.69 -21.40 4.92
CA SER A 714 -31.28 -22.36 5.96
C SER A 714 -30.13 -23.27 5.51
N LEU A 715 -29.23 -23.59 6.46
CA LEU A 715 -28.27 -24.69 6.32
C LEU A 715 -29.04 -26.01 6.39
N LEU A 716 -29.06 -26.76 5.29
CA LEU A 716 -29.75 -28.05 5.19
C LEU A 716 -29.02 -29.12 5.99
N PHE A 717 -27.72 -29.28 5.75
CA PHE A 717 -26.84 -30.12 6.56
C PHE A 717 -25.37 -29.68 6.49
N GLU A 718 -24.59 -30.13 7.48
CA GLU A 718 -23.12 -30.14 7.42
C GLU A 718 -22.61 -31.58 7.57
N TYR A 719 -21.62 -31.96 6.76
CA TYR A 719 -20.99 -33.28 6.81
C TYR A 719 -19.48 -33.13 7.10
N ASP A 720 -18.97 -33.78 8.15
CA ASP A 720 -17.53 -33.79 8.48
C ASP A 720 -16.83 -34.98 7.83
N ALA A 721 -16.06 -34.69 6.78
CA ALA A 721 -15.28 -35.69 6.04
C ALA A 721 -13.99 -36.09 6.78
N GLU A 722 -13.63 -35.39 7.86
CA GLU A 722 -12.33 -35.48 8.54
C GLU A 722 -11.12 -35.27 7.58
N SER A 723 -11.35 -34.69 6.40
CA SER A 723 -10.36 -34.39 5.37
C SER A 723 -10.59 -33.01 4.76
N PHE A 724 -9.53 -32.22 4.56
CA PHE A 724 -9.57 -31.00 3.75
C PHE A 724 -10.21 -31.28 2.39
N LEU A 725 -11.25 -30.49 2.08
CA LEU A 725 -11.94 -30.51 0.80
C LEU A 725 -11.62 -29.19 0.11
N ILE A 726 -10.94 -29.26 -1.04
CA ILE A 726 -10.54 -28.07 -1.82
C ILE A 726 -11.06 -28.09 -3.26
N GLY A 727 -11.54 -29.24 -3.73
CA GLY A 727 -12.09 -29.37 -5.07
C GLY A 727 -13.55 -28.95 -5.12
N THR A 728 -14.00 -28.55 -6.31
CA THR A 728 -15.41 -28.26 -6.61
C THR A 728 -16.23 -29.56 -6.45
N PRO A 729 -17.32 -29.56 -5.66
CA PRO A 729 -18.23 -30.70 -5.58
C PRO A 729 -18.94 -30.92 -6.92
N ALA A 730 -19.35 -32.16 -7.20
CA ALA A 730 -20.20 -32.49 -8.34
C ALA A 730 -21.48 -33.17 -7.86
N ILE A 731 -22.60 -32.91 -8.54
CA ILE A 731 -23.92 -33.45 -8.19
C ILE A 731 -24.43 -34.36 -9.31
N GLY A 732 -24.92 -35.55 -8.95
CA GLY A 732 -25.41 -36.58 -9.88
C GLY A 732 -26.18 -37.68 -9.17
N ASN A 733 -26.76 -38.62 -9.91
CA ASN A 733 -27.52 -39.75 -9.36
C ASN A 733 -26.64 -41.01 -9.36
N ILE A 734 -26.28 -41.51 -8.18
CA ILE A 734 -25.28 -42.58 -8.01
C ILE A 734 -25.92 -43.85 -7.43
N ASP A 735 -27.11 -43.78 -6.81
CA ASP A 735 -27.69 -44.94 -6.10
C ASP A 735 -29.11 -45.36 -6.51
N ALA A 736 -29.64 -44.77 -7.60
CA ALA A 736 -30.91 -45.10 -8.24
C ALA A 736 -32.17 -44.66 -7.48
N ASP A 737 -32.04 -43.69 -6.57
CA ASP A 737 -33.17 -42.98 -6.00
C ASP A 737 -33.42 -41.64 -6.74
N PRO A 738 -34.54 -40.94 -6.51
CA PRO A 738 -34.86 -39.70 -7.22
C PRO A 738 -34.18 -38.46 -6.62
N GLU A 739 -33.55 -38.59 -5.45
CA GLU A 739 -32.72 -37.56 -4.85
C GLU A 739 -31.33 -37.56 -5.54
N LEU A 740 -30.50 -36.54 -5.30
CA LEU A 740 -29.17 -36.44 -5.92
C LEU A 740 -28.05 -36.43 -4.87
N GLU A 741 -26.93 -37.01 -5.26
CA GLU A 741 -25.77 -37.21 -4.41
C GLU A 741 -24.67 -36.19 -4.72
N ILE A 742 -23.90 -35.86 -3.68
CA ILE A 742 -22.75 -34.94 -3.76
C ILE A 742 -21.46 -35.74 -3.71
N ALA A 743 -20.68 -35.68 -4.79
CA ALA A 743 -19.38 -36.34 -4.89
C ALA A 743 -18.22 -35.35 -4.71
N VAL A 744 -17.26 -35.68 -3.82
CA VAL A 744 -16.08 -34.85 -3.55
C VAL A 744 -14.86 -35.68 -3.14
N GLY A 745 -13.69 -35.24 -3.60
CA GLY A 745 -12.41 -35.85 -3.24
C GLY A 745 -11.73 -35.25 -2.01
N GLY A 746 -11.12 -36.11 -1.19
CA GLY A 746 -10.32 -35.71 -0.02
C GLY A 746 -8.87 -35.35 -0.36
N PHE A 747 -8.36 -34.26 0.22
CA PHE A 747 -7.03 -33.73 -0.05
C PHE A 747 -6.03 -33.85 1.13
N SER A 748 -6.46 -34.39 2.28
CA SER A 748 -5.58 -34.50 3.45
C SER A 748 -4.52 -35.58 3.31
N GLY A 749 -3.31 -35.33 3.82
CA GLY A 749 -2.24 -36.33 3.80
C GLY A 749 -2.57 -37.63 4.57
N SER A 750 -3.45 -37.55 5.58
CA SER A 750 -3.84 -38.67 6.45
C SER A 750 -5.21 -39.29 6.13
N ASN A 751 -6.03 -38.66 5.28
CA ASN A 751 -7.38 -39.11 4.96
C ASN A 751 -7.71 -38.74 3.49
N LYS A 752 -7.60 -39.71 2.60
CA LYS A 752 -7.55 -39.54 1.14
C LYS A 752 -8.64 -40.37 0.46
N LYS A 753 -9.88 -40.10 0.85
CA LYS A 753 -11.05 -40.82 0.38
C LYS A 753 -11.80 -40.04 -0.67
N LEU A 754 -12.57 -40.75 -1.48
CA LEU A 754 -13.68 -40.21 -2.26
C LEU A 754 -14.95 -40.30 -1.41
N TYR A 755 -15.67 -39.19 -1.28
CA TYR A 755 -16.91 -39.09 -0.54
C TYR A 755 -18.06 -38.94 -1.53
N VAL A 756 -19.16 -39.64 -1.26
CA VAL A 756 -20.43 -39.49 -1.97
C VAL A 756 -21.53 -39.47 -0.92
N ILE A 757 -22.25 -38.35 -0.86
CA ILE A 757 -23.12 -37.98 0.26
C ILE A 757 -24.55 -37.76 -0.26
N ASN A 758 -25.52 -38.35 0.41
CA ASN A 758 -26.94 -38.18 0.13
C ASN A 758 -27.41 -36.76 0.48
N HIS A 759 -28.57 -36.39 -0.06
CA HIS A 759 -29.26 -35.12 0.21
C HIS A 759 -29.49 -34.81 1.71
N ASP A 760 -29.51 -35.84 2.59
CA ASP A 760 -29.71 -35.70 4.04
C ASP A 760 -28.40 -35.67 4.85
N GLY A 761 -27.25 -35.67 4.18
CA GLY A 761 -25.93 -35.67 4.81
C GLY A 761 -25.45 -37.05 5.27
N THR A 762 -26.10 -38.15 4.86
CA THR A 762 -25.62 -39.52 5.11
C THR A 762 -24.73 -40.04 3.98
N ASP A 763 -23.89 -41.03 4.27
CA ASP A 763 -23.04 -41.66 3.25
C ASP A 763 -23.88 -42.54 2.31
N VAL A 764 -23.62 -42.44 1.00
CA VAL A 764 -24.10 -43.40 0.01
C VAL A 764 -23.50 -44.78 0.27
N SER A 765 -24.23 -45.84 -0.05
CA SER A 765 -23.71 -47.21 0.06
C SER A 765 -22.37 -47.38 -0.68
N ASN A 766 -21.40 -48.05 -0.03
CA ASN A 766 -20.02 -48.26 -0.50
C ASN A 766 -19.07 -47.04 -0.40
N PHE A 767 -19.58 -45.88 -0.02
CA PHE A 767 -18.79 -44.68 0.27
C PHE A 767 -18.74 -44.38 1.78
N PRO A 768 -17.74 -43.62 2.26
CA PRO A 768 -16.59 -43.09 1.53
C PRO A 768 -15.56 -44.17 1.17
N LEU A 769 -15.00 -44.08 -0.03
CA LEU A 769 -14.05 -45.04 -0.60
C LEU A 769 -12.60 -44.59 -0.39
N ASP A 770 -11.74 -45.44 0.17
CA ASP A 770 -10.32 -45.13 0.38
C ASP A 770 -9.51 -45.32 -0.91
N ILE A 771 -9.09 -44.21 -1.51
CA ILE A 771 -8.27 -44.18 -2.73
C ILE A 771 -6.78 -44.20 -2.35
N GLY A 772 -6.40 -43.68 -1.18
CA GLY A 772 -5.01 -43.59 -0.75
C GLY A 772 -4.19 -42.47 -1.42
N GLU A 773 -4.81 -41.69 -2.32
CA GLU A 773 -4.20 -40.65 -3.14
C GLU A 773 -5.00 -39.34 -3.03
N LYS A 774 -4.31 -38.20 -3.07
CA LYS A 774 -4.96 -36.90 -2.90
C LYS A 774 -5.72 -36.52 -4.17
N ILE A 775 -6.97 -36.11 -4.00
CA ILE A 775 -7.84 -35.63 -5.08
C ILE A 775 -7.96 -34.10 -4.92
N ARG A 776 -7.50 -33.32 -5.92
CA ARG A 776 -7.33 -31.86 -5.81
C ARG A 776 -8.48 -31.04 -6.41
N ALA A 777 -8.80 -31.24 -7.69
CA ALA A 777 -9.61 -30.29 -8.46
C ALA A 777 -11.12 -30.49 -8.32
N GLY A 778 -11.59 -31.73 -8.50
CA GLY A 778 -13.01 -32.08 -8.56
C GLY A 778 -13.18 -33.43 -9.26
N VAL A 779 -14.42 -33.90 -9.37
CA VAL A 779 -14.77 -35.18 -10.01
C VAL A 779 -15.77 -34.94 -11.14
N ALA A 780 -15.71 -35.70 -12.22
CA ALA A 780 -16.73 -35.71 -13.27
C ALA A 780 -17.68 -36.90 -13.08
N LEU A 781 -18.96 -36.72 -13.42
CA LEU A 781 -20.03 -37.69 -13.21
C LEU A 781 -20.72 -38.00 -14.53
N PHE A 782 -20.79 -39.27 -14.93
CA PHE A 782 -21.44 -39.72 -16.16
C PHE A 782 -21.68 -41.24 -16.11
N ASP A 783 -22.77 -41.71 -16.71
CA ASP A 783 -23.07 -43.14 -16.85
C ASP A 783 -22.22 -43.79 -17.97
N PHE A 784 -21.11 -44.44 -17.62
CA PHE A 784 -20.25 -45.10 -18.61
C PHE A 784 -20.68 -46.52 -18.96
N ASN A 785 -21.67 -47.07 -18.24
CA ASN A 785 -22.07 -48.47 -18.37
C ASN A 785 -23.56 -48.67 -18.75
N ASP A 786 -24.24 -47.58 -19.09
CA ASP A 786 -25.63 -47.48 -19.54
C ASP A 786 -26.63 -48.10 -18.53
N ASN A 787 -26.35 -47.99 -17.22
CA ASN A 787 -27.23 -48.51 -16.16
C ASN A 787 -28.20 -47.46 -15.60
N GLY A 788 -28.08 -46.20 -16.03
CA GLY A 788 -28.85 -45.05 -15.57
C GLY A 788 -28.28 -44.37 -14.32
N LEU A 789 -27.08 -44.73 -13.89
CA LEU A 789 -26.38 -44.17 -12.72
C LEU A 789 -25.04 -43.58 -13.12
N ASP A 790 -24.69 -42.48 -12.47
CA ASP A 790 -23.45 -41.77 -12.72
C ASP A 790 -22.25 -42.50 -12.10
N ASP A 791 -21.24 -42.77 -12.92
CA ASP A 791 -19.91 -43.20 -12.49
C ASP A 791 -18.99 -41.96 -12.29
N ILE A 792 -17.91 -42.12 -11.53
CA ILE A 792 -17.09 -41.02 -11.01
C ILE A 792 -15.68 -41.04 -11.59
N VAL A 793 -15.29 -39.99 -12.31
CA VAL A 793 -13.94 -39.82 -12.90
C VAL A 793 -13.16 -38.70 -12.21
N PHE A 794 -11.91 -38.96 -11.80
CA PHE A 794 -11.08 -37.94 -11.13
C PHE A 794 -9.58 -38.20 -11.22
N GLY A 795 -8.81 -37.10 -11.22
CA GLY A 795 -7.36 -37.10 -11.18
C GLY A 795 -6.77 -37.01 -9.78
N THR A 796 -5.53 -37.47 -9.62
CA THR A 796 -4.81 -37.45 -8.33
C THR A 796 -3.43 -36.81 -8.42
N GLU A 797 -2.88 -36.38 -7.28
CA GLU A 797 -1.47 -35.95 -7.15
C GLU A 797 -0.46 -37.12 -7.14
N ASN A 798 -0.89 -38.32 -7.55
CA ASN A 798 -0.09 -39.56 -7.60
C ASN A 798 -0.04 -40.14 -9.02
N ASP A 799 -0.17 -39.28 -10.02
CA ASP A 799 -0.04 -39.57 -11.45
C ASP A 799 -1.16 -40.44 -12.03
N ASN A 800 -2.23 -40.67 -11.27
CA ASN A 800 -3.34 -41.55 -11.66
C ASN A 800 -4.63 -40.78 -11.93
N LEU A 801 -5.35 -41.21 -12.97
CA LEU A 801 -6.73 -40.87 -13.29
C LEU A 801 -7.58 -42.11 -12.98
N TYR A 802 -8.62 -41.97 -12.16
CA TYR A 802 -9.53 -43.05 -11.76
C TYR A 802 -10.88 -42.92 -12.44
N MET A 803 -11.53 -44.07 -12.64
CA MET A 803 -12.96 -44.19 -12.90
C MET A 803 -13.52 -45.20 -11.90
N ILE A 804 -14.43 -44.75 -11.03
CA ILE A 804 -15.11 -45.54 -10.01
C ILE A 804 -16.56 -45.70 -10.45
N LEU A 805 -17.04 -46.93 -10.54
CA LEU A 805 -18.43 -47.20 -10.91
C LEU A 805 -19.38 -46.82 -9.77
N ASP A 806 -20.67 -46.68 -10.07
CA ASP A 806 -21.75 -46.43 -9.11
C ASP A 806 -21.71 -47.39 -7.89
N ASP A 807 -21.30 -48.65 -8.11
CA ASP A 807 -21.18 -49.66 -7.06
C ASP A 807 -19.92 -49.56 -6.17
N GLY A 808 -19.07 -48.55 -6.42
CA GLY A 808 -17.80 -48.30 -5.72
C GLY A 808 -16.61 -49.14 -6.20
N SER A 809 -16.78 -49.94 -7.25
CA SER A 809 -15.68 -50.70 -7.85
C SER A 809 -14.86 -49.85 -8.84
N ILE A 810 -13.58 -50.16 -8.99
CA ILE A 810 -12.73 -49.51 -9.99
C ILE A 810 -13.06 -50.12 -11.35
N ALA A 811 -13.37 -49.26 -12.32
CA ALA A 811 -13.70 -49.70 -13.66
C ALA A 811 -12.52 -50.37 -14.39
N SER A 812 -12.84 -51.25 -15.35
CA SER A 812 -11.80 -51.94 -16.13
C SER A 812 -10.96 -50.95 -16.93
N GLY A 813 -9.63 -51.07 -16.83
CA GLY A 813 -8.69 -50.15 -17.47
C GLY A 813 -8.21 -49.00 -16.57
N PHE A 814 -8.82 -48.85 -15.39
CA PHE A 814 -8.46 -47.82 -14.41
C PHE A 814 -7.81 -48.41 -13.14
N PRO A 815 -7.01 -47.62 -12.39
CA PRO A 815 -6.56 -46.27 -12.75
C PRO A 815 -5.65 -46.26 -13.98
N PHE A 816 -5.81 -45.23 -14.80
CA PHE A 816 -4.86 -44.88 -15.87
C PHE A 816 -3.71 -44.07 -15.27
N SER A 817 -2.46 -44.43 -15.56
CA SER A 817 -1.28 -43.71 -15.08
C SER A 817 -0.69 -42.82 -16.17
N GLY A 818 -0.62 -41.51 -15.90
CA GLY A 818 0.10 -40.51 -16.70
C GLY A 818 1.60 -40.46 -16.32
N ASN A 819 2.31 -39.41 -16.78
CA ASN A 819 3.74 -39.24 -16.42
C ASN A 819 3.99 -38.23 -15.29
N ASP A 820 2.99 -37.45 -14.89
CA ASP A 820 3.00 -36.59 -13.69
C ASP A 820 1.55 -36.45 -13.17
N LYS A 821 1.29 -35.49 -12.29
CA LYS A 821 0.03 -35.32 -11.56
C LYS A 821 -1.12 -34.85 -12.44
N PHE A 822 -2.31 -35.35 -12.14
CA PHE A 822 -3.56 -34.81 -12.68
C PHE A 822 -4.14 -33.78 -11.70
N LYS A 823 -3.81 -32.50 -11.89
CA LYS A 823 -4.26 -31.39 -11.02
C LYS A 823 -5.45 -30.61 -11.55
N THR A 824 -5.92 -30.90 -12.75
CA THR A 824 -7.10 -30.28 -13.36
C THR A 824 -8.32 -31.19 -13.20
N ALA A 825 -9.53 -30.62 -13.22
CA ALA A 825 -10.73 -31.45 -13.17
C ALA A 825 -10.94 -32.10 -14.54
N PRO A 826 -11.22 -33.41 -14.61
CA PRO A 826 -11.56 -34.03 -15.88
C PRO A 826 -12.93 -33.52 -16.37
N ILE A 827 -13.11 -33.55 -17.68
CA ILE A 827 -14.41 -33.38 -18.34
C ILE A 827 -14.73 -34.61 -19.19
N ILE A 828 -16.02 -34.76 -19.49
CA ILE A 828 -16.56 -35.87 -20.25
C ILE A 828 -17.28 -35.27 -21.45
N LEU A 829 -16.80 -35.62 -22.63
CA LEU A 829 -17.40 -35.20 -23.89
C LEU A 829 -18.17 -36.39 -24.45
N ASP A 830 -19.50 -36.31 -24.44
CA ASP A 830 -20.38 -37.28 -25.10
C ASP A 830 -20.80 -36.75 -26.46
N ASN A 831 -20.69 -37.58 -27.49
CA ASN A 831 -21.06 -37.26 -28.87
C ASN A 831 -22.07 -38.27 -29.46
N GLY A 832 -22.69 -39.09 -28.62
CA GLY A 832 -23.65 -40.12 -29.04
C GLY A 832 -23.03 -41.41 -29.60
N GLU A 833 -21.70 -41.51 -29.70
CA GLU A 833 -21.00 -42.77 -30.04
C GLU A 833 -20.38 -43.43 -28.81
N SER A 834 -19.38 -42.77 -28.24
CA SER A 834 -18.64 -43.26 -27.07
C SER A 834 -17.97 -42.08 -26.37
N PRO A 835 -18.27 -41.86 -25.08
CA PRO A 835 -17.80 -40.70 -24.33
C PRO A 835 -16.27 -40.66 -24.27
N ILE A 836 -15.73 -39.44 -24.30
CA ILE A 836 -14.29 -39.15 -24.18
C ILE A 836 -14.02 -38.55 -22.81
N ILE A 837 -13.11 -39.19 -22.07
CA ILE A 837 -12.58 -38.63 -20.82
C ILE A 837 -11.39 -37.74 -21.18
N LEU A 838 -11.47 -36.45 -20.85
CA LEU A 838 -10.41 -35.47 -21.11
C LEU A 838 -9.82 -34.97 -19.79
N SER A 839 -8.50 -35.05 -19.65
CA SER A 839 -7.81 -34.55 -18.47
C SER A 839 -6.43 -33.99 -18.81
N GLY A 840 -6.13 -32.80 -18.30
CA GLY A 840 -4.80 -32.20 -18.37
C GLY A 840 -3.86 -32.78 -17.30
N ASN A 841 -2.57 -32.82 -17.61
CA ASN A 841 -1.53 -33.34 -16.73
C ASN A 841 -0.40 -32.33 -16.53
N ASP A 842 0.25 -32.39 -15.37
CA ASP A 842 1.40 -31.53 -15.03
C ASP A 842 2.62 -31.78 -15.95
N ASP A 843 2.66 -32.92 -16.66
CA ASP A 843 3.70 -33.23 -17.66
C ASP A 843 3.55 -32.43 -18.98
N GLY A 844 2.49 -31.63 -19.13
CA GLY A 844 2.16 -30.89 -20.35
C GLY A 844 1.30 -31.68 -21.34
N THR A 845 0.79 -32.85 -20.97
CA THR A 845 -0.03 -33.69 -21.86
C THR A 845 -1.50 -33.59 -21.53
N LEU A 846 -2.33 -33.32 -22.54
CA LEU A 846 -3.75 -33.56 -22.50
C LEU A 846 -4.00 -35.03 -22.89
N TYR A 847 -4.62 -35.78 -21.99
CA TYR A 847 -5.02 -37.17 -22.22
C TYR A 847 -6.50 -37.24 -22.60
N ALA A 848 -6.79 -37.88 -23.74
CA ALA A 848 -8.13 -38.26 -24.14
C ALA A 848 -8.27 -39.78 -24.11
N LEU A 849 -9.12 -40.29 -23.22
CA LEU A 849 -9.29 -41.73 -22.98
C LEU A 849 -10.70 -42.21 -23.36
N ASN A 850 -10.77 -43.47 -23.77
CA ASN A 850 -12.02 -44.21 -23.88
C ASN A 850 -12.49 -44.71 -22.50
N SER A 851 -13.75 -45.11 -22.39
CA SER A 851 -14.33 -45.72 -21.18
C SER A 851 -13.62 -47.00 -20.71
N ASP A 852 -12.85 -47.67 -21.58
CA ASP A 852 -12.05 -48.86 -21.25
C ASP A 852 -10.61 -48.53 -20.78
N GLY A 853 -10.29 -47.25 -20.59
CA GLY A 853 -8.98 -46.74 -20.18
C GLY A 853 -7.93 -46.71 -21.29
N SER A 854 -8.27 -47.08 -22.53
CA SER A 854 -7.35 -46.95 -23.66
C SER A 854 -7.25 -45.50 -24.14
N ILE A 855 -6.05 -45.08 -24.56
CA ILE A 855 -5.82 -43.74 -25.10
C ILE A 855 -6.50 -43.63 -26.47
N ARG A 856 -7.42 -42.66 -26.60
CA ARG A 856 -8.00 -42.24 -27.89
C ARG A 856 -7.01 -41.36 -28.64
N PHE A 857 -6.48 -40.33 -27.97
CA PHE A 857 -5.35 -39.52 -28.43
C PHE A 857 -4.66 -38.82 -27.25
N THR A 858 -3.48 -38.26 -27.51
CA THR A 858 -2.79 -37.33 -26.61
C THR A 858 -2.37 -36.08 -27.36
N TYR A 859 -2.26 -34.96 -26.65
CA TYR A 859 -1.68 -33.74 -27.18
C TYR A 859 -0.66 -33.18 -26.18
N GLU A 860 0.56 -32.93 -26.64
CA GLU A 860 1.68 -32.49 -25.80
C GLU A 860 1.95 -31.00 -25.99
N THR A 861 2.14 -30.29 -24.88
CA THR A 861 2.68 -28.93 -24.79
C THR A 861 4.04 -28.97 -24.09
N ASP A 862 4.78 -27.86 -24.14
CA ASP A 862 6.08 -27.76 -23.44
C ASP A 862 5.95 -27.47 -21.93
N TYR A 863 4.72 -27.23 -21.44
CA TYR A 863 4.44 -26.72 -20.09
C TYR A 863 3.20 -27.35 -19.46
N SER A 864 3.19 -27.48 -18.13
CA SER A 864 2.09 -28.04 -17.33
C SER A 864 0.73 -27.49 -17.74
N ILE A 865 -0.25 -28.37 -17.98
CA ILE A 865 -1.64 -27.96 -18.22
C ILE A 865 -2.26 -27.58 -16.87
N THR A 866 -2.67 -26.33 -16.74
CA THR A 866 -3.12 -25.72 -15.47
C THR A 866 -4.63 -25.54 -15.39
N THR A 867 -5.32 -25.64 -16.52
CA THR A 867 -6.77 -25.42 -16.62
C THR A 867 -7.54 -26.73 -16.79
N SER A 868 -8.75 -26.78 -16.25
CA SER A 868 -9.69 -27.86 -16.63
C SER A 868 -10.13 -27.58 -18.07
N PRO A 869 -10.08 -28.57 -18.99
CA PRO A 869 -10.50 -28.36 -20.37
C PRO A 869 -11.96 -27.89 -20.46
N SER A 870 -12.29 -27.17 -21.53
CA SER A 870 -13.64 -26.79 -21.91
C SER A 870 -13.89 -27.16 -23.37
N VAL A 871 -15.15 -27.07 -23.80
CA VAL A 871 -15.54 -27.23 -25.21
C VAL A 871 -16.01 -25.90 -25.75
N TYR A 872 -15.48 -25.52 -26.90
CA TYR A 872 -15.82 -24.30 -27.64
C TYR A 872 -16.40 -24.69 -28.99
N ASN A 873 -17.64 -24.30 -29.25
CA ASN A 873 -18.29 -24.53 -30.53
C ASN A 873 -17.91 -23.40 -31.49
N LYS A 874 -17.16 -23.74 -32.54
CA LYS A 874 -16.79 -22.80 -33.60
C LYS A 874 -17.31 -23.30 -34.93
N ASP A 875 -18.13 -22.49 -35.60
CA ASP A 875 -18.75 -22.84 -36.88
C ASP A 875 -19.46 -24.22 -36.82
N ASP A 876 -20.27 -24.44 -35.78
CA ASP A 876 -20.96 -25.72 -35.46
C ASP A 876 -20.04 -26.92 -35.19
N TYR A 877 -18.74 -26.68 -34.96
CA TYR A 877 -17.76 -27.73 -34.67
C TYR A 877 -17.16 -27.59 -33.27
N PRO A 878 -17.23 -28.63 -32.41
CA PRO A 878 -16.67 -28.55 -31.07
C PRO A 878 -15.14 -28.68 -31.10
N TYR A 879 -14.48 -27.78 -30.36
CA TYR A 879 -13.06 -27.78 -30.09
C TYR A 879 -12.83 -27.93 -28.59
N ILE A 880 -11.84 -28.73 -28.21
CA ILE A 880 -11.36 -28.82 -26.83
C ILE A 880 -10.36 -27.69 -26.63
N VAL A 881 -10.62 -26.85 -25.62
CA VAL A 881 -9.81 -25.67 -25.30
C VAL A 881 -9.21 -25.81 -23.90
N PHE A 882 -7.93 -25.47 -23.76
CA PHE A 882 -7.22 -25.49 -22.48
C PHE A 882 -5.99 -24.58 -22.48
N GLY A 883 -5.67 -24.03 -21.32
CA GLY A 883 -4.48 -23.23 -21.04
C GLY A 883 -3.40 -23.95 -20.21
N ASN A 884 -2.16 -23.46 -20.31
CA ASN A 884 -0.99 -23.98 -19.59
C ASN A 884 -0.25 -22.91 -18.75
N SER A 885 0.74 -23.37 -17.97
CA SER A 885 1.49 -22.53 -17.03
C SER A 885 2.39 -21.46 -17.67
N ASN A 886 2.57 -21.48 -18.99
CA ASN A 886 3.33 -20.47 -19.75
C ASN A 886 2.41 -19.45 -20.44
N GLY A 887 1.10 -19.50 -20.16
CA GLY A 887 0.15 -18.57 -20.75
C GLY A 887 -0.31 -18.94 -22.16
N GLU A 888 -0.05 -20.17 -22.61
CA GLU A 888 -0.50 -20.63 -23.93
C GLU A 888 -1.89 -21.24 -23.80
N VAL A 889 -2.83 -20.80 -24.65
CA VAL A 889 -4.16 -21.41 -24.82
C VAL A 889 -4.16 -22.17 -26.14
N HIS A 890 -4.57 -23.43 -26.08
CA HIS A 890 -4.61 -24.36 -27.21
C HIS A 890 -6.05 -24.77 -27.54
N GLY A 891 -6.37 -24.81 -28.83
CA GLY A 891 -7.60 -25.41 -29.35
C GLY A 891 -7.32 -26.63 -30.24
N ILE A 892 -7.93 -27.76 -29.92
CA ILE A 892 -7.79 -29.02 -30.66
C ILE A 892 -9.17 -29.58 -31.03
N SER A 893 -9.28 -30.29 -32.15
CA SER A 893 -10.55 -30.95 -32.47
C SER A 893 -10.82 -32.12 -31.52
N ILE A 894 -12.07 -32.57 -31.45
CA ILE A 894 -12.49 -33.76 -30.68
C ILE A 894 -11.78 -35.06 -31.11
N ASN A 895 -11.10 -35.06 -32.26
CA ASN A 895 -10.33 -36.18 -32.79
C ASN A 895 -8.82 -36.04 -32.51
N GLY A 896 -8.40 -35.03 -31.74
CA GLY A 896 -7.01 -34.78 -31.37
C GLY A 896 -6.18 -34.08 -32.46
N ASN A 897 -6.82 -33.54 -33.51
CA ASN A 897 -6.09 -32.78 -34.53
C ASN A 897 -5.90 -31.33 -34.07
N PRO A 898 -4.67 -30.79 -34.04
CA PRO A 898 -4.46 -29.41 -33.64
C PRO A 898 -5.00 -28.44 -34.67
N ASN A 899 -5.56 -27.34 -34.19
CA ASN A 899 -5.78 -26.16 -35.01
C ASN A 899 -4.64 -25.16 -34.75
N ASN A 900 -3.65 -25.09 -35.63
CA ASN A 900 -2.46 -24.25 -35.41
C ASN A 900 -2.76 -22.74 -35.41
N THR A 901 -3.93 -22.30 -35.88
CA THR A 901 -4.35 -20.90 -35.70
C THR A 901 -4.90 -20.63 -34.30
N PHE A 902 -5.14 -21.70 -33.53
CA PHE A 902 -5.75 -21.70 -32.20
C PHE A 902 -4.70 -21.92 -31.11
N LEU A 903 -3.56 -21.24 -31.27
CA LEU A 903 -2.50 -21.12 -30.26
C LEU A 903 -2.40 -19.63 -29.90
N ILE A 904 -2.93 -19.28 -28.73
CA ILE A 904 -2.99 -17.90 -28.24
C ILE A 904 -1.99 -17.75 -27.10
N GLN A 905 -1.21 -16.67 -27.13
CA GLN A 905 -0.28 -16.31 -26.06
C GLN A 905 -0.89 -15.20 -25.22
N THR A 906 -1.01 -15.44 -23.91
CA THR A 906 -1.47 -14.47 -22.91
C THR A 906 -0.29 -13.85 -22.14
N GLY A 907 -0.58 -12.90 -21.23
CA GLY A 907 0.44 -12.14 -20.49
C GLY A 907 1.02 -12.90 -19.29
N GLY A 908 0.26 -13.86 -18.74
CA GLY A 908 0.65 -14.68 -17.58
C GLY A 908 0.18 -16.14 -17.71
N SER A 909 0.39 -16.94 -16.67
CA SER A 909 -0.13 -18.31 -16.61
C SER A 909 -1.66 -18.31 -16.72
N VAL A 910 -2.23 -19.20 -17.54
CA VAL A 910 -3.68 -19.40 -17.57
C VAL A 910 -4.05 -20.37 -16.46
N SER A 911 -4.48 -19.85 -15.31
CA SER A 911 -4.83 -20.64 -14.13
C SER A 911 -6.30 -21.03 -14.06
N SER A 912 -7.09 -20.47 -14.96
CA SER A 912 -8.55 -20.46 -14.94
C SER A 912 -9.09 -21.04 -16.25
N SER A 913 -10.15 -21.85 -16.20
CA SER A 913 -10.71 -22.46 -17.43
C SER A 913 -11.14 -21.38 -18.43
N VAL A 914 -10.83 -21.63 -19.71
CA VAL A 914 -11.24 -20.77 -20.83
C VAL A 914 -12.70 -21.05 -21.13
N LEU A 915 -13.53 -20.01 -21.16
CA LEU A 915 -14.98 -20.15 -21.37
C LEU A 915 -15.40 -19.50 -22.69
N SER A 916 -16.65 -19.70 -23.10
CA SER A 916 -17.19 -19.12 -24.33
C SER A 916 -18.63 -18.67 -24.19
N ALA A 917 -18.99 -17.60 -24.90
CA ALA A 917 -20.34 -17.05 -24.98
C ALA A 917 -20.45 -16.08 -26.17
N ASP A 918 -21.63 -15.94 -26.76
CA ASP A 918 -21.95 -14.97 -27.82
C ASP A 918 -22.22 -13.59 -27.20
N ILE A 919 -21.17 -12.77 -27.09
CA ILE A 919 -21.17 -11.49 -26.37
C ILE A 919 -21.75 -10.37 -27.23
N ASP A 920 -21.68 -10.47 -28.56
CA ASP A 920 -22.20 -9.45 -29.50
C ASP A 920 -23.44 -9.90 -30.29
N ASN A 921 -24.00 -11.06 -29.95
CA ASN A 921 -25.18 -11.67 -30.59
C ASN A 921 -24.99 -11.88 -32.10
N ASN A 922 -23.78 -12.25 -32.52
CA ASN A 922 -23.43 -12.57 -33.89
C ASN A 922 -23.69 -14.06 -34.26
N GLN A 923 -24.22 -14.87 -33.33
CA GLN A 923 -24.44 -16.32 -33.41
C GLN A 923 -23.15 -17.16 -33.37
N SER A 924 -22.02 -16.56 -33.02
CA SER A 924 -20.76 -17.26 -32.78
C SER A 924 -20.27 -16.88 -31.40
N ASP A 925 -19.86 -17.88 -30.61
CA ASP A 925 -19.28 -17.60 -29.30
C ASP A 925 -17.91 -16.90 -29.44
N GLU A 926 -17.69 -15.88 -28.60
CA GLU A 926 -16.39 -15.35 -28.24
C GLU A 926 -15.73 -16.22 -27.16
N LEU A 927 -14.39 -16.20 -27.10
CA LEU A 927 -13.62 -16.86 -26.04
C LEU A 927 -13.23 -15.88 -24.95
N VAL A 928 -13.39 -16.28 -23.70
CA VAL A 928 -13.01 -15.52 -22.52
C VAL A 928 -11.85 -16.20 -21.81
N ILE A 929 -10.74 -15.48 -21.67
CA ILE A 929 -9.49 -15.98 -21.08
C ILE A 929 -9.07 -15.03 -19.96
N LEU A 930 -8.81 -15.61 -18.78
CA LEU A 930 -8.26 -14.90 -17.62
C LEU A 930 -6.86 -15.45 -17.30
N ASP A 931 -5.92 -14.57 -16.98
CA ASP A 931 -4.56 -14.96 -16.62
C ASP A 931 -4.09 -14.42 -15.26
N GLU A 932 -3.02 -15.03 -14.73
CA GLU A 932 -2.38 -14.62 -13.47
C GLU A 932 -1.61 -13.30 -13.59
N ALA A 933 -1.50 -12.68 -14.78
CA ALA A 933 -0.95 -11.34 -14.93
C ALA A 933 -2.04 -10.25 -14.78
N GLY A 934 -3.30 -10.65 -14.55
CA GLY A 934 -4.43 -9.73 -14.35
C GLY A 934 -5.12 -9.33 -15.65
N TYR A 935 -4.89 -10.04 -16.77
CA TYR A 935 -5.57 -9.73 -18.03
C TYR A 935 -6.86 -10.55 -18.21
N LEU A 936 -7.93 -9.85 -18.57
CA LEU A 936 -9.13 -10.42 -19.17
C LEU A 936 -9.06 -10.21 -20.68
N THR A 937 -8.97 -11.30 -21.44
CA THR A 937 -8.92 -11.27 -22.90
C THR A 937 -10.20 -11.88 -23.45
N VAL A 938 -10.88 -11.15 -24.35
CA VAL A 938 -12.01 -11.67 -25.12
C VAL A 938 -11.60 -11.75 -26.59
N LEU A 939 -11.86 -12.88 -27.25
CA LEU A 939 -11.51 -13.08 -28.64
C LEU A 939 -12.75 -13.42 -29.46
N ASN A 940 -12.90 -12.75 -30.61
CA ASN A 940 -13.90 -13.07 -31.63
C ASN A 940 -13.72 -14.51 -32.13
N SER A 941 -14.73 -15.02 -32.84
CA SER A 941 -14.66 -16.33 -33.49
C SER A 941 -13.48 -16.48 -34.47
N ASP A 942 -12.99 -15.40 -35.06
CA ASP A 942 -11.78 -15.38 -35.92
C ASP A 942 -10.44 -15.32 -35.14
N LEU A 943 -10.52 -15.30 -33.80
CA LEU A 943 -9.42 -15.19 -32.82
C LEU A 943 -8.72 -13.83 -32.79
N SER A 944 -9.31 -12.78 -33.37
CA SER A 944 -8.90 -11.40 -33.12
C SER A 944 -9.47 -10.89 -31.79
N ASN A 945 -8.84 -9.88 -31.21
CA ASN A 945 -9.35 -9.27 -29.96
C ASN A 945 -10.72 -8.66 -30.18
N PHE A 946 -11.63 -8.93 -29.24
CA PHE A 946 -12.89 -8.22 -29.12
C PHE A 946 -12.63 -6.75 -28.75
N SER A 947 -13.58 -5.86 -29.07
CA SER A 947 -13.45 -4.42 -28.80
C SER A 947 -13.11 -4.15 -27.33
N ASN A 948 -12.20 -3.20 -27.09
CA ASN A 948 -11.75 -2.78 -25.75
C ASN A 948 -11.05 -3.88 -24.92
N THR A 949 -10.62 -4.99 -25.55
CA THR A 949 -9.86 -6.07 -24.88
C THR A 949 -8.45 -6.26 -25.49
N PRO A 950 -7.45 -6.72 -24.71
CA PRO A 950 -7.53 -7.18 -23.32
C PRO A 950 -7.73 -6.04 -22.31
N ILE A 951 -8.46 -6.33 -21.23
CA ILE A 951 -8.67 -5.44 -20.09
C ILE A 951 -7.65 -5.81 -19.01
N GLU A 952 -6.91 -4.83 -18.51
CA GLU A 952 -5.94 -5.01 -17.43
C GLU A 952 -6.58 -4.71 -16.08
N TYR A 953 -6.55 -5.70 -15.18
CA TYR A 953 -6.87 -5.54 -13.78
C TYR A 953 -5.59 -5.59 -12.94
N GLN A 954 -5.52 -4.75 -11.92
CA GLN A 954 -4.32 -4.59 -11.08
C GLN A 954 -3.95 -5.83 -10.25
N PHE A 955 -4.83 -6.84 -10.17
CA PHE A 955 -4.66 -8.05 -9.38
C PHE A 955 -4.82 -9.31 -10.24
N GLU A 956 -4.14 -10.38 -9.84
CA GLU A 956 -4.17 -11.66 -10.54
C GLU A 956 -5.58 -12.29 -10.48
N PHE A 957 -6.09 -12.77 -11.62
CA PHE A 957 -7.29 -13.59 -11.64
C PHE A 957 -7.00 -14.98 -11.09
N SER A 958 -7.91 -15.49 -10.27
CA SER A 958 -7.67 -16.71 -9.50
C SER A 958 -8.82 -17.72 -9.53
N SER A 959 -9.92 -17.38 -10.21
CA SER A 959 -11.03 -18.29 -10.49
C SER A 959 -11.34 -18.33 -11.99
N ALA A 960 -11.96 -19.43 -12.44
CA ALA A 960 -12.66 -19.44 -13.73
C ALA A 960 -13.73 -18.33 -13.78
N PRO A 961 -13.98 -17.72 -14.96
CA PRO A 961 -15.03 -16.74 -15.11
C PRO A 961 -16.42 -17.39 -14.98
N THR A 962 -17.43 -16.54 -14.85
CA THR A 962 -18.84 -16.87 -15.05
C THR A 962 -19.41 -15.81 -15.98
N ILE A 963 -19.92 -16.23 -17.13
CA ILE A 963 -20.45 -15.36 -18.16
C ILE A 963 -21.97 -15.44 -18.12
N VAL A 964 -22.63 -14.37 -17.71
CA VAL A 964 -24.07 -14.35 -17.45
C VAL A 964 -24.58 -12.93 -17.37
N ASP A 965 -25.81 -12.72 -17.82
CA ASP A 965 -26.57 -11.48 -17.57
C ASP A 965 -27.00 -11.45 -16.09
N VAL A 966 -26.25 -10.73 -15.25
CA VAL A 966 -26.42 -10.65 -13.78
C VAL A 966 -27.64 -9.81 -13.43
N ASP A 967 -27.78 -8.64 -14.04
CA ASP A 967 -28.79 -7.63 -13.72
C ASP A 967 -30.01 -7.61 -14.66
N GLN A 968 -30.01 -8.48 -15.68
CA GLN A 968 -31.11 -8.71 -16.61
C GLN A 968 -31.40 -7.52 -17.53
N ASP A 969 -30.37 -6.76 -17.88
CA ASP A 969 -30.49 -5.64 -18.81
C ASP A 969 -30.40 -6.07 -20.30
N GLY A 970 -30.02 -7.32 -20.55
CA GLY A 970 -29.97 -7.96 -21.86
C GLY A 970 -28.59 -7.98 -22.51
N ASP A 971 -27.54 -7.63 -21.77
CA ASP A 971 -26.16 -7.90 -22.14
C ASP A 971 -25.48 -8.93 -21.20
N LEU A 972 -24.20 -9.24 -21.41
CA LEU A 972 -23.50 -10.28 -20.64
C LEU A 972 -22.40 -9.71 -19.76
N ASP A 973 -22.45 -10.08 -18.49
CA ASP A 973 -21.37 -9.84 -17.54
C ASP A 973 -20.36 -10.98 -17.51
N ILE A 974 -19.12 -10.64 -17.18
CA ILE A 974 -18.06 -11.57 -16.82
C ILE A 974 -17.66 -11.34 -15.37
N LEU A 975 -18.02 -12.29 -14.50
CA LEU A 975 -17.63 -12.28 -13.10
C LEU A 975 -16.44 -13.22 -12.85
N ALA A 976 -15.43 -12.74 -12.12
CA ALA A 976 -14.25 -13.53 -11.78
C ALA A 976 -13.61 -13.13 -10.44
N GLY A 977 -13.20 -14.13 -9.67
CA GLY A 977 -12.47 -13.94 -8.42
C GLY A 977 -10.99 -13.64 -8.63
N THR A 978 -10.44 -12.81 -7.75
CA THR A 978 -9.03 -12.38 -7.75
C THR A 978 -8.39 -12.67 -6.39
N VAL A 979 -7.14 -12.26 -6.18
CA VAL A 979 -6.46 -12.40 -4.88
C VAL A 979 -7.10 -11.60 -3.73
N ASN A 980 -8.01 -10.67 -4.00
CA ASN A 980 -8.67 -9.84 -2.98
C ASN A 980 -10.03 -9.24 -3.38
N SER A 981 -10.65 -9.70 -4.47
CA SER A 981 -11.94 -9.19 -4.91
C SER A 981 -12.71 -10.21 -5.73
N LEU A 982 -14.01 -9.97 -5.88
CA LEU A 982 -14.81 -10.45 -6.99
C LEU A 982 -14.92 -9.29 -8.00
N HIS A 983 -14.38 -9.48 -9.19
CA HIS A 983 -14.41 -8.51 -10.27
C HIS A 983 -15.57 -8.82 -11.22
N GLY A 984 -16.19 -7.79 -11.79
CA GLY A 984 -17.30 -7.90 -12.72
C GLY A 984 -17.13 -6.90 -13.86
N ILE A 985 -17.28 -7.39 -15.09
CA ILE A 985 -17.21 -6.58 -16.30
C ILE A 985 -18.52 -6.76 -17.06
N ASP A 986 -19.17 -5.66 -17.38
CA ASP A 986 -20.39 -5.55 -18.16
C ASP A 986 -20.02 -5.17 -19.61
N PHE A 987 -20.39 -6.02 -20.56
CA PHE A 987 -20.27 -5.71 -21.98
C PHE A 987 -21.59 -5.18 -22.51
N LYS A 988 -21.67 -3.86 -22.73
CA LYS A 988 -22.83 -3.07 -23.22
C LYS A 988 -23.46 -3.46 -24.58
N GLN A 989 -23.17 -4.63 -25.14
CA GLN A 989 -23.70 -5.12 -26.40
C GLN A 989 -24.76 -6.20 -26.13
N SER A 990 -25.88 -6.15 -26.86
CA SER A 990 -26.88 -7.22 -26.78
C SER A 990 -26.24 -8.57 -27.10
N SER A 991 -26.60 -9.59 -26.34
CA SER A 991 -25.87 -10.85 -26.26
C SER A 991 -26.79 -12.09 -26.31
N SER A 992 -26.21 -13.30 -26.26
CA SER A 992 -26.93 -14.57 -26.27
C SER A 992 -26.14 -15.69 -25.57
N LEU A 993 -26.83 -16.63 -24.92
CA LEU A 993 -26.25 -17.83 -24.27
C LEU A 993 -26.84 -19.13 -24.83
N ASN A 994 -26.82 -19.28 -26.16
CA ASN A 994 -27.32 -20.48 -26.82
C ASN A 994 -26.17 -21.48 -27.03
N ASP A 995 -26.25 -22.64 -26.38
CA ASP A 995 -25.28 -23.74 -26.51
C ASP A 995 -23.82 -23.37 -26.17
N SER A 996 -23.63 -22.30 -25.39
CA SER A 996 -22.33 -21.76 -24.97
C SER A 996 -21.79 -22.42 -23.69
N TRP A 997 -20.46 -22.54 -23.57
CA TRP A 997 -19.81 -22.96 -22.32
C TRP A 997 -19.52 -21.76 -21.43
N SER A 998 -20.57 -21.15 -20.91
CA SER A 998 -20.50 -19.86 -20.21
C SER A 998 -20.15 -19.94 -18.72
N ILE A 999 -20.20 -21.13 -18.13
CA ILE A 999 -19.88 -21.36 -16.71
C ILE A 999 -18.89 -22.50 -16.50
N PHE A 1000 -18.12 -22.44 -15.41
CA PHE A 1000 -17.14 -23.46 -15.06
C PHE A 1000 -17.75 -24.87 -15.02
N ARG A 1001 -17.18 -25.81 -15.78
CA ARG A 1001 -17.67 -27.21 -15.92
C ARG A 1001 -19.08 -27.35 -16.54
N SER A 1002 -19.44 -26.44 -17.46
CA SER A 1002 -20.61 -26.47 -18.35
C SER A 1002 -21.97 -26.24 -17.69
N ASN A 1003 -22.21 -26.69 -16.46
CA ASN A 1003 -23.52 -26.56 -15.81
C ASN A 1003 -23.41 -26.30 -14.30
N TYR A 1004 -24.55 -25.97 -13.67
CA TYR A 1004 -24.63 -25.70 -12.23
C TYR A 1004 -24.36 -26.91 -11.34
N LYS A 1005 -24.61 -28.14 -11.81
CA LYS A 1005 -24.25 -29.38 -11.09
C LYS A 1005 -22.74 -29.58 -11.01
N ARG A 1006 -21.97 -28.84 -11.81
CA ARG A 1006 -20.51 -28.93 -11.96
C ARG A 1006 -20.06 -30.37 -12.26
N ASN A 1007 -20.88 -31.17 -12.94
CA ASN A 1007 -20.56 -32.58 -13.23
C ASN A 1007 -19.52 -32.74 -14.36
N GLY A 1008 -19.20 -31.68 -15.10
CA GLY A 1008 -18.16 -31.66 -16.13
C GLY A 1008 -18.52 -32.46 -17.37
N VAL A 1009 -19.80 -32.64 -17.68
CA VAL A 1009 -20.29 -33.30 -18.89
C VAL A 1009 -20.64 -32.26 -19.94
N PHE A 1010 -20.31 -32.55 -21.19
CA PHE A 1010 -20.79 -31.85 -22.37
C PHE A 1010 -21.33 -32.83 -23.39
N GLU A 1011 -22.57 -32.63 -23.78
CA GLU A 1011 -23.26 -33.42 -24.79
C GLU A 1011 -23.18 -32.67 -26.12
N ALA A 1012 -22.30 -33.11 -27.01
CA ALA A 1012 -22.19 -32.60 -28.36
C ALA A 1012 -23.34 -33.19 -29.20
N PHE A 1013 -24.34 -32.37 -29.51
CA PHE A 1013 -25.40 -32.75 -30.44
C PHE A 1013 -24.86 -32.76 -31.88
N TYR A 1014 -24.53 -33.94 -32.41
CA TYR A 1014 -24.12 -34.09 -33.79
C TYR A 1014 -25.32 -34.31 -34.70
N CYS A 1015 -25.62 -33.30 -35.49
CA CYS A 1015 -26.60 -33.40 -36.55
C CYS A 1015 -25.93 -33.85 -37.87
N ASN A 1016 -25.86 -35.16 -38.11
CA ASN A 1016 -25.41 -35.70 -39.39
C ASN A 1016 -26.54 -35.63 -40.43
N SER A 1017 -26.80 -34.42 -40.94
CA SER A 1017 -27.88 -34.18 -41.91
C SER A 1017 -27.75 -35.10 -43.14
N GLY A 1018 -28.79 -35.89 -43.40
CA GLY A 1018 -28.85 -36.83 -44.53
C GLY A 1018 -28.44 -38.28 -44.24
N ASP A 1019 -27.87 -38.57 -43.07
CA ASP A 1019 -27.61 -39.95 -42.60
C ASP A 1019 -28.68 -40.34 -41.57
N LEU A 1020 -29.79 -40.90 -42.06
CA LEU A 1020 -31.00 -41.08 -41.26
C LEU A 1020 -31.00 -42.36 -40.42
N ASN A 1021 -30.04 -43.25 -40.64
CA ASN A 1021 -29.82 -44.42 -39.78
C ASN A 1021 -28.51 -44.34 -38.98
N ASN A 1022 -27.78 -43.22 -39.07
CA ASN A 1022 -26.54 -42.93 -38.36
C ASN A 1022 -25.48 -44.02 -38.60
N ASP A 1023 -25.40 -44.55 -39.83
CA ASP A 1023 -24.44 -45.58 -40.22
C ASP A 1023 -23.19 -45.03 -40.95
N GLN A 1024 -23.11 -43.70 -41.08
CA GLN A 1024 -22.07 -42.93 -41.74
C GLN A 1024 -21.94 -43.17 -43.25
N GLU A 1025 -22.92 -43.85 -43.88
CA GLU A 1025 -22.96 -44.07 -45.33
C GLU A 1025 -24.22 -43.47 -45.96
N TYR A 1026 -24.10 -42.33 -46.66
CA TYR A 1026 -25.20 -41.80 -47.47
C TYR A 1026 -25.59 -42.79 -48.57
N ASN A 1027 -26.74 -43.44 -48.42
CA ASN A 1027 -27.19 -44.45 -49.36
C ASN A 1027 -28.71 -44.47 -49.54
N VAL A 1028 -29.19 -45.42 -50.34
CA VAL A 1028 -30.63 -45.49 -50.68
C VAL A 1028 -31.52 -45.76 -49.46
N LEU A 1029 -30.95 -46.30 -48.38
CA LEU A 1029 -31.65 -46.55 -47.13
C LEU A 1029 -32.04 -45.22 -46.45
N ASP A 1030 -31.16 -44.22 -46.46
CA ASP A 1030 -31.44 -42.88 -45.91
C ASP A 1030 -32.57 -42.18 -46.65
N ILE A 1031 -32.60 -42.29 -47.98
CA ILE A 1031 -33.72 -41.80 -48.78
C ILE A 1031 -35.03 -42.47 -48.33
N THR A 1032 -35.03 -43.78 -48.06
CA THR A 1032 -36.25 -44.46 -47.62
C THR A 1032 -36.71 -44.07 -46.22
N LEU A 1033 -35.78 -43.63 -45.36
CA LEU A 1033 -36.06 -43.13 -44.02
C LEU A 1033 -36.49 -41.66 -44.04
N LEU A 1034 -36.12 -40.90 -45.08
CA LEU A 1034 -36.46 -39.48 -45.22
C LEU A 1034 -37.88 -39.28 -45.76
N VAL A 1035 -38.34 -40.17 -46.63
CA VAL A 1035 -39.68 -40.08 -47.26
C VAL A 1035 -40.84 -39.97 -46.25
N PRO A 1036 -40.89 -40.70 -45.12
CA PRO A 1036 -41.90 -40.51 -44.10
C PRO A 1036 -41.96 -39.10 -43.51
N PHE A 1037 -40.81 -38.45 -43.29
CA PHE A 1037 -40.73 -37.13 -42.67
C PHE A 1037 -41.34 -36.02 -43.54
N VAL A 1038 -41.31 -36.16 -44.86
CA VAL A 1038 -42.01 -35.26 -45.81
C VAL A 1038 -43.53 -35.22 -45.60
N PHE A 1039 -44.11 -36.25 -44.98
CA PHE A 1039 -45.55 -36.32 -44.72
C PHE A 1039 -45.93 -36.07 -43.25
N GLU A 1040 -44.96 -35.71 -42.41
CA GLU A 1040 -45.15 -35.51 -40.98
C GLU A 1040 -45.30 -34.00 -40.68
N GLU A 1041 -46.41 -33.61 -40.02
CA GLU A 1041 -46.73 -32.20 -39.79
C GLU A 1041 -45.96 -31.59 -38.60
N ASN A 1042 -45.35 -32.40 -37.73
CA ASN A 1042 -44.59 -31.96 -36.57
C ASN A 1042 -43.40 -32.89 -36.34
N LEU A 1043 -42.24 -32.52 -36.85
CA LEU A 1043 -40.96 -33.16 -36.55
C LEU A 1043 -40.37 -32.50 -35.30
N ASN A 1044 -39.72 -33.28 -34.43
CA ASN A 1044 -38.94 -32.71 -33.32
C ASN A 1044 -37.60 -32.13 -33.85
N GLN A 1045 -36.84 -31.45 -32.97
CA GLN A 1045 -35.63 -30.73 -33.37
C GLN A 1045 -34.57 -31.66 -33.97
N ASP A 1046 -34.40 -32.86 -33.42
CA ASP A 1046 -33.49 -33.88 -33.94
C ASP A 1046 -33.91 -34.38 -35.33
N GLN A 1047 -35.20 -34.63 -35.51
CA GLN A 1047 -35.78 -35.09 -36.77
C GLN A 1047 -35.71 -34.02 -37.85
N LEU A 1048 -35.96 -32.76 -37.51
CA LEU A 1048 -35.76 -31.62 -38.40
C LEU A 1048 -34.29 -31.54 -38.80
N CYS A 1049 -33.39 -31.64 -37.84
CA CYS A 1049 -31.97 -31.49 -38.09
C CYS A 1049 -31.42 -32.54 -39.08
N ILE A 1050 -31.78 -33.82 -38.92
CA ILE A 1050 -31.29 -34.88 -39.81
C ILE A 1050 -31.97 -34.91 -41.19
N ALA A 1051 -33.10 -34.21 -41.35
CA ALA A 1051 -33.99 -34.36 -42.50
C ALA A 1051 -34.16 -33.10 -43.36
N ASP A 1052 -33.95 -31.91 -42.79
CA ASP A 1052 -33.95 -30.62 -43.49
C ASP A 1052 -32.55 -30.37 -44.06
N LEU A 1053 -32.32 -30.88 -45.25
CA LEU A 1053 -31.03 -30.89 -45.94
C LEU A 1053 -30.74 -29.58 -46.66
N ASP A 1054 -31.76 -28.74 -46.86
CA ASP A 1054 -31.61 -27.41 -47.46
C ASP A 1054 -31.77 -26.24 -46.47
N ASN A 1055 -31.86 -26.56 -45.17
CA ASN A 1055 -31.99 -25.62 -44.05
C ASN A 1055 -33.17 -24.63 -44.24
N SER A 1056 -34.27 -25.10 -44.83
CA SER A 1056 -35.45 -24.27 -45.08
C SER A 1056 -36.44 -24.21 -43.91
N GLY A 1057 -36.21 -25.00 -42.87
CA GLY A 1057 -37.10 -25.23 -41.73
C GLY A 1057 -38.29 -26.13 -42.06
N ILE A 1058 -38.31 -26.75 -43.24
CA ILE A 1058 -39.42 -27.59 -43.74
C ILE A 1058 -38.84 -28.78 -44.49
N VAL A 1059 -39.17 -30.00 -44.04
CA VAL A 1059 -38.78 -31.22 -44.75
C VAL A 1059 -39.76 -31.50 -45.89
N ASP A 1060 -39.32 -31.31 -47.13
CA ASP A 1060 -40.11 -31.54 -48.34
C ASP A 1060 -39.38 -32.37 -49.42
N ILE A 1061 -39.90 -32.33 -50.65
CA ILE A 1061 -39.33 -33.12 -51.75
C ILE A 1061 -37.94 -32.61 -52.19
N LEU A 1062 -37.60 -31.36 -51.87
CA LEU A 1062 -36.30 -30.75 -52.11
C LEU A 1062 -35.22 -31.43 -51.28
N ASP A 1063 -35.48 -31.77 -50.02
CA ASP A 1063 -34.54 -32.50 -49.17
C ASP A 1063 -34.23 -33.89 -49.71
N ILE A 1064 -35.25 -34.59 -50.22
CA ILE A 1064 -35.06 -35.87 -50.90
C ILE A 1064 -34.17 -35.69 -52.13
N ILE A 1065 -34.35 -34.62 -52.90
CA ILE A 1065 -33.53 -34.34 -54.08
C ILE A 1065 -32.09 -34.01 -53.66
N THR A 1066 -31.91 -33.24 -52.59
CA THR A 1066 -30.60 -32.90 -52.01
C THR A 1066 -29.87 -34.17 -51.55
N LEU A 1067 -30.54 -35.06 -50.83
CA LEU A 1067 -29.97 -36.34 -50.40
C LEU A 1067 -29.60 -37.23 -51.58
N VAL A 1068 -30.46 -37.33 -52.59
CA VAL A 1068 -30.19 -38.10 -53.81
C VAL A 1068 -28.96 -37.55 -54.54
N ASN A 1069 -28.81 -36.23 -54.62
CA ASN A 1069 -27.63 -35.63 -55.24
C ASN A 1069 -26.37 -35.93 -54.43
N LEU A 1070 -26.43 -35.85 -53.11
CA LEU A 1070 -25.34 -36.22 -52.21
C LEU A 1070 -24.88 -37.67 -52.44
N ILE A 1071 -25.82 -38.61 -52.56
CA ILE A 1071 -25.54 -40.03 -52.82
C ILE A 1071 -24.95 -40.26 -54.22
N LEU A 1072 -25.33 -39.45 -55.21
CA LEU A 1072 -24.88 -39.61 -56.60
C LEU A 1072 -23.53 -38.94 -56.89
N ASP A 1073 -23.10 -37.99 -56.05
CA ASP A 1073 -21.82 -37.29 -56.18
C ASP A 1073 -20.64 -38.05 -55.51
N PHE A 1074 -20.91 -39.16 -54.80
CA PHE A 1074 -19.92 -40.06 -54.18
C PHE A 1074 -19.66 -41.37 -54.94
#